data_AF-A0A815SBS8-F1
#
_entry.id   AF-A0A815SBS8-F1
#
_cell.length_a   1.000
_cell.length_b   1.000
_cell.length_c   1.000
_cell.angle_alpha   90.00
_cell.angle_beta   90.00
_cell.angle_gamma   90.00
#
_symmetry.space_group_name_H-M   'P 1'
#
loop_
_entity.id
_entity.type
_entity.pdbx_description
1 polymer ?
#
loop_
_entity_poly.entity_id
_entity_poly.type
_entity_poly.pdbx_seq_one_letter_code
_entity_poly.pdbx_strand_id
1 'polypeptide(L)'
;MTSNNEHGSINEFFNGKSVFITGGTGFVGKQIIEKLLRSCSDIRCIYILIRSKRGANINIRIDQLCSSPLFDKIRSLNPNFQSKLIPINGDLTKVNFDLTHEDEQLIVDNCHVIINSGASVRFTVPLKEAIKSNVLSVQSIINLCKKMKQLQSCVHISTAYVHCYRTDIDEIIYPTNENPSVLLDTLEFFNEKIFDHFSKRVLAKFPNTYTYTKSLAEQLILQEGKDLPIAIVRPSIIGAAWKEPIEGWIDCNSGVTNVLVTTGKRLLRTIMSNSIVDHPMIPVDTVANMTIVISWFTAVNQNLSSNPTVYNCCSGTKTKTCLNLQDFLQTIITEQKAIQYENYQFIEPHLKISTNRVSYYSRRFIGEILPAYLMDFFAFVTFRSGKMIKLDKKINNLIRSMEPFSQNQWIFSNKNSENLLNQMNHFDKQIKTMAFVVNQLETCDTLYIPKPLDISKELSFRDSSLAIEFQSIEEREIDTLNLVKLVQRTHRAYEATAPLRFLLLLFAAGSVQGSGQWWVRGHRTHHRYVVTDLDPYSAHKGVLRLVIIHHSTFCVNSLAHYLGDATFDDKHSPRDHLFTALLTFGEGYHNFHHEFPSNYRNGIKWFHYNTTKLFIRLFGKLHLANHLKQFPTNEIEKGRYEMERKKLNQFKEKLIWPKSNLPIISFKEYQILAKKTNDRILILIAGFIHNLTHFIDAHP
;
A
#
# COMPACT_ATOMS: atom_id res chain seq x y z
N MET A 1 0.90 -20.65 -59.37
CA MET A 1 -0.26 -21.06 -58.56
C MET A 1 -0.20 -22.57 -58.39
N THR A 2 0.43 -23.05 -57.32
CA THR A 2 0.36 -24.45 -56.89
C THR A 2 0.68 -24.50 -55.39
N SER A 3 -0.22 -25.14 -54.64
CA SER A 3 -0.19 -25.57 -53.23
C SER A 3 0.17 -24.54 -52.15
N ASN A 4 -0.81 -24.12 -51.32
CA ASN A 4 -0.60 -23.75 -49.90
C ASN A 4 -1.93 -23.67 -49.13
N ASN A 5 -2.81 -24.67 -49.28
CA ASN A 5 -4.10 -24.77 -48.58
C ASN A 5 -4.27 -26.12 -47.85
N GLU A 6 -3.18 -26.79 -47.45
CA GLU A 6 -3.25 -28.15 -46.85
C GLU A 6 -3.25 -28.18 -45.31
N HIS A 7 -3.16 -27.05 -44.63
CA HIS A 7 -3.25 -27.01 -43.16
C HIS A 7 -4.67 -26.67 -42.73
N GLY A 8 -5.32 -27.59 -42.01
CA GLY A 8 -6.66 -27.41 -41.45
C GLY A 8 -6.73 -26.22 -40.47
N SER A 9 -7.95 -25.70 -40.26
CA SER A 9 -8.17 -24.50 -39.44
C SER A 9 -7.74 -24.70 -37.98
N ILE A 10 -7.55 -23.60 -37.22
CA ILE A 10 -7.19 -23.69 -35.79
C ILE A 10 -8.23 -24.50 -35.01
N ASN A 11 -9.52 -24.33 -35.31
CA ASN A 11 -10.60 -25.07 -34.66
C ASN A 11 -10.52 -26.58 -34.98
N GLU A 12 -10.31 -26.94 -36.24
CA GLU A 12 -10.11 -28.33 -36.67
C GLU A 12 -8.93 -28.98 -35.97
N PHE A 13 -7.82 -28.26 -35.78
CA PHE A 13 -6.65 -28.79 -35.08
C PHE A 13 -6.95 -29.16 -33.63
N PHE A 14 -7.69 -28.32 -32.89
CA PHE A 14 -8.02 -28.59 -31.48
C PHE A 14 -9.17 -29.59 -31.31
N ASN A 15 -9.87 -29.98 -32.38
CA ASN A 15 -10.96 -30.96 -32.33
C ASN A 15 -10.45 -32.32 -31.81
N GLY A 16 -11.08 -32.82 -30.74
CA GLY A 16 -10.71 -34.08 -30.09
C GLY A 16 -9.37 -34.05 -29.37
N LYS A 17 -8.65 -32.93 -29.36
CA LYS A 17 -7.35 -32.78 -28.69
C LYS A 17 -7.51 -32.44 -27.22
N SER A 18 -6.43 -32.72 -26.48
CA SER A 18 -6.31 -32.32 -25.09
C SER A 18 -5.12 -31.43 -24.84
N VAL A 19 -5.34 -30.44 -23.98
CA VAL A 19 -4.35 -29.42 -23.63
C VAL A 19 -3.97 -29.58 -22.17
N PHE A 20 -2.68 -29.58 -21.86
CA PHE A 20 -2.19 -29.44 -20.49
C PHE A 20 -1.70 -28.00 -20.29
N ILE A 21 -2.26 -27.30 -19.31
CA ILE A 21 -1.92 -25.90 -19.01
C ILE A 21 -1.38 -25.76 -17.59
N THR A 22 -0.17 -25.21 -17.50
CA THR A 22 0.36 -24.71 -16.22
C THR A 22 -0.06 -23.25 -16.03
N GLY A 23 -0.26 -22.82 -14.78
CA GLY A 23 -0.68 -21.45 -14.51
C GLY A 23 -2.11 -21.12 -14.99
N GLY A 24 -2.96 -22.12 -15.25
CA GLY A 24 -4.33 -21.93 -15.74
C GLY A 24 -5.23 -21.11 -14.81
N THR A 25 -4.93 -21.07 -13.50
CA THR A 25 -5.66 -20.22 -12.54
C THR A 25 -5.18 -18.76 -12.53
N GLY A 26 -4.11 -18.43 -13.26
CA GLY A 26 -3.56 -17.07 -13.35
C GLY A 26 -4.15 -16.27 -14.51
N PHE A 27 -3.95 -14.95 -14.51
CA PHE A 27 -4.56 -13.99 -15.45
C PHE A 27 -4.55 -14.43 -16.92
N VAL A 28 -3.36 -14.69 -17.49
CA VAL A 28 -3.21 -15.13 -18.89
C VAL A 28 -3.78 -16.54 -19.10
N GLY A 29 -3.58 -17.45 -18.15
CA GLY A 29 -4.07 -18.82 -18.23
C GLY A 29 -5.60 -18.90 -18.29
N LYS A 30 -6.31 -18.09 -17.47
CA LYS A 30 -7.77 -17.99 -17.51
C LYS A 30 -8.28 -17.56 -18.88
N GLN A 31 -7.65 -16.52 -19.44
CA GLN A 31 -7.99 -16.00 -20.78
C GLN A 31 -7.80 -17.06 -21.87
N ILE A 32 -6.70 -17.82 -21.83
CA ILE A 32 -6.44 -18.91 -22.78
C ILE A 32 -7.48 -20.01 -22.65
N ILE A 33 -7.81 -20.42 -21.43
CA ILE A 33 -8.81 -21.47 -21.17
C ILE A 33 -10.19 -21.04 -21.67
N GLU A 34 -10.64 -19.83 -21.34
CA GLU A 34 -11.92 -19.29 -21.83
C GLU A 34 -11.96 -19.28 -23.35
N LYS A 35 -10.89 -18.77 -23.98
CA LYS A 35 -10.80 -18.66 -25.43
C LYS A 35 -10.82 -20.02 -26.12
N LEU A 36 -10.08 -21.01 -25.61
CA LEU A 36 -10.10 -22.39 -26.11
C LEU A 36 -11.49 -23.00 -26.00
N LEU A 37 -12.15 -22.90 -24.84
CA LEU A 37 -13.49 -23.46 -24.64
C LEU A 37 -14.54 -22.80 -25.53
N ARG A 38 -14.42 -21.49 -25.78
CA ARG A 38 -15.37 -20.73 -26.59
C ARG A 38 -15.13 -20.86 -28.09
N SER A 39 -13.88 -20.92 -28.54
CA SER A 39 -13.53 -20.93 -29.96
C SER A 39 -13.20 -22.32 -30.52
N CYS A 40 -12.89 -23.29 -29.66
CA CYS A 40 -12.60 -24.68 -30.01
C CYS A 40 -13.54 -25.60 -29.23
N SER A 41 -14.84 -25.51 -29.52
CA SER A 41 -15.90 -26.19 -28.75
C SER A 41 -15.73 -27.70 -28.69
N ASP A 42 -15.07 -28.32 -29.68
CA ASP A 42 -14.87 -29.77 -29.77
C ASP A 42 -13.55 -30.24 -29.16
N ILE A 43 -12.85 -29.37 -28.42
CA ILE A 43 -11.72 -29.77 -27.58
C ILE A 43 -12.17 -30.88 -26.61
N ARG A 44 -11.37 -31.93 -26.46
CA ARG A 44 -11.72 -33.08 -25.61
C ARG A 44 -11.72 -32.70 -24.14
N CYS A 45 -10.59 -32.19 -23.65
CA CYS A 45 -10.46 -31.66 -22.29
C CYS A 45 -9.19 -30.81 -22.14
N ILE A 46 -9.15 -30.02 -21.06
CA ILE A 46 -8.03 -29.21 -20.62
C ILE A 46 -7.61 -29.69 -19.24
N TYR A 47 -6.43 -30.28 -19.15
CA TYR A 47 -5.78 -30.64 -17.89
C TYR A 47 -5.15 -29.38 -17.28
N ILE A 48 -5.56 -28.99 -16.08
CA ILE A 48 -5.09 -27.75 -15.45
C ILE A 48 -4.25 -28.09 -14.22
N LEU A 49 -2.98 -27.69 -14.22
CA LEU A 49 -2.13 -27.83 -13.04
C LEU A 49 -2.57 -26.83 -11.96
N ILE A 50 -3.05 -27.33 -10.82
CA ILE A 50 -3.55 -26.54 -9.70
C ILE A 50 -2.81 -26.95 -8.43
N ARG A 51 -2.19 -25.96 -7.78
CA ARG A 51 -1.56 -26.15 -6.47
C ARG A 51 -2.59 -26.23 -5.35
N SER A 52 -2.53 -27.25 -4.51
CA SER A 52 -3.33 -27.29 -3.27
C SER A 52 -2.88 -26.21 -2.27
N LYS A 53 -3.82 -25.53 -1.60
CA LYS A 53 -3.54 -24.54 -0.53
C LYS A 53 -4.14 -25.02 0.81
N ARG A 54 -3.59 -24.59 1.95
CA ARG A 54 -4.20 -24.83 3.28
C ARG A 54 -5.64 -24.32 3.27
N GLY A 55 -6.61 -25.23 3.45
CA GLY A 55 -8.04 -24.91 3.52
C GLY A 55 -8.79 -24.89 2.19
N ALA A 56 -8.16 -25.17 1.04
CA ALA A 56 -8.85 -25.26 -0.26
C ALA A 56 -8.34 -26.47 -1.06
N ASN A 57 -9.19 -27.51 -1.17
CA ASN A 57 -8.96 -28.65 -2.06
C ASN A 57 -9.06 -28.20 -3.53
N ILE A 58 -8.50 -28.99 -4.44
CA ILE A 58 -8.41 -28.73 -5.87
C ILE A 58 -9.79 -28.47 -6.51
N ASN A 59 -10.83 -29.18 -6.07
CA ASN A 59 -12.21 -29.00 -6.54
C ASN A 59 -12.75 -27.60 -6.22
N ILE A 60 -12.50 -27.09 -5.00
CA ILE A 60 -12.89 -25.73 -4.62
C ILE A 60 -12.18 -24.69 -5.51
N ARG A 61 -10.92 -24.96 -5.89
CA ARG A 61 -10.13 -24.05 -6.73
C ARG A 61 -10.61 -24.05 -8.19
N ILE A 62 -11.01 -25.20 -8.74
CA ILE A 62 -11.59 -25.24 -10.09
C ILE A 62 -12.97 -24.58 -10.11
N ASP A 63 -13.80 -24.78 -9.08
CA ASP A 63 -15.09 -24.11 -8.96
C ASP A 63 -14.92 -22.59 -8.92
N GLN A 64 -13.98 -22.09 -8.13
CA GLN A 64 -13.64 -20.66 -8.07
C GLN A 64 -13.14 -20.11 -9.41
N LEU A 65 -12.37 -20.89 -10.16
CA LEU A 65 -11.97 -20.53 -11.52
C LEU A 65 -13.20 -20.37 -12.42
N CYS A 66 -14.07 -21.38 -12.43
CA CYS A 66 -15.30 -21.43 -13.22
C CYS A 66 -16.34 -20.38 -12.79
N SER A 67 -16.31 -19.89 -11.56
CA SER A 67 -17.18 -18.81 -11.07
C SER A 67 -16.70 -17.40 -11.45
N SER A 68 -15.51 -17.27 -12.06
CA SER A 68 -15.01 -15.96 -12.48
C SER A 68 -15.90 -15.35 -13.58
N PRO A 69 -16.15 -14.01 -13.56
CA PRO A 69 -16.96 -13.34 -14.58
C PRO A 69 -16.47 -13.56 -16.01
N LEU A 70 -15.16 -13.76 -16.18
CA LEU A 70 -14.53 -14.11 -17.45
C LEU A 70 -15.26 -15.26 -18.16
N PHE A 71 -15.73 -16.26 -17.41
CA PHE A 71 -16.36 -17.46 -17.94
C PHE A 71 -17.87 -17.29 -18.19
N ASP A 72 -18.49 -16.14 -17.90
CA ASP A 72 -19.94 -15.99 -18.01
C ASP A 72 -20.44 -16.12 -19.46
N LYS A 73 -19.64 -15.65 -20.43
CA LYS A 73 -19.95 -15.81 -21.86
C LYS A 73 -19.92 -17.27 -22.31
N ILE A 74 -18.93 -18.06 -21.87
CA ILE A 74 -18.91 -19.49 -22.20
C ILE A 74 -19.95 -20.26 -21.40
N ARG A 75 -20.28 -19.85 -20.17
CA ARG A 75 -21.35 -20.44 -19.37
C ARG A 75 -22.71 -20.33 -20.05
N SER A 76 -22.99 -19.21 -20.73
CA SER A 76 -24.24 -19.05 -21.49
C SER A 76 -24.25 -19.84 -22.80
N LEU A 77 -23.11 -20.00 -23.47
CA LEU A 77 -22.98 -20.75 -24.72
C LEU A 77 -22.95 -22.27 -24.51
N ASN A 78 -22.28 -22.73 -23.46
CA ASN A 78 -22.15 -24.14 -23.10
C ASN A 78 -22.17 -24.30 -21.57
N PRO A 79 -23.34 -24.51 -20.95
CA PRO A 79 -23.46 -24.66 -19.49
C PRO A 79 -22.60 -25.78 -18.89
N ASN A 80 -22.27 -26.81 -19.69
CA ASN A 80 -21.51 -27.98 -19.27
C ASN A 80 -20.00 -27.87 -19.54
N PHE A 81 -19.48 -26.69 -19.88
CA PHE A 81 -18.06 -26.50 -20.21
C PHE A 81 -17.11 -26.99 -19.11
N GLN A 82 -17.55 -26.95 -17.86
CA GLN A 82 -16.75 -27.36 -16.69
C GLN A 82 -16.33 -28.83 -16.76
N SER A 83 -17.14 -29.70 -17.39
CA SER A 83 -16.81 -31.11 -17.59
C SER A 83 -15.53 -31.33 -18.41
N LYS A 84 -15.13 -30.33 -19.21
CA LYS A 84 -13.90 -30.36 -20.02
C LYS A 84 -12.67 -29.93 -19.23
N LEU A 85 -12.82 -29.43 -18.00
CA LEU A 85 -11.72 -28.97 -17.17
C LEU A 85 -11.34 -30.04 -16.16
N ILE A 86 -10.16 -30.65 -16.34
CA ILE A 86 -9.67 -31.73 -15.49
C ILE A 86 -8.58 -31.17 -14.59
N PRO A 87 -8.83 -30.97 -13.29
CA PRO A 87 -7.84 -30.42 -12.40
C PRO A 87 -6.77 -31.48 -12.03
N ILE A 88 -5.49 -31.12 -12.17
CA ILE A 88 -4.33 -31.95 -11.82
C ILE A 88 -3.60 -31.30 -10.64
N ASN A 89 -3.37 -32.05 -9.56
CA ASN A 89 -2.69 -31.51 -8.39
C ASN A 89 -1.18 -31.42 -8.65
N GLY A 90 -0.58 -30.26 -8.42
CA GLY A 90 0.87 -30.11 -8.48
C GLY A 90 1.40 -28.71 -8.19
N ASP A 91 2.71 -28.61 -8.00
CA ASP A 91 3.42 -27.39 -7.61
C ASP A 91 4.61 -27.11 -8.54
N LEU A 92 4.61 -25.93 -9.16
CA LEU A 92 5.68 -25.46 -10.05
C LEU A 92 7.08 -25.44 -9.40
N THR A 93 7.14 -25.40 -8.07
CA THR A 93 8.41 -25.36 -7.31
C THR A 93 9.00 -26.73 -7.00
N LYS A 94 8.32 -27.80 -7.42
CA LYS A 94 8.72 -29.20 -7.20
C LYS A 94 9.14 -29.86 -8.50
N VAL A 95 10.05 -30.83 -8.38
CA VAL A 95 10.50 -31.64 -9.52
C VAL A 95 9.31 -32.38 -10.11
N ASN A 96 9.16 -32.33 -11.44
CA ASN A 96 8.03 -32.92 -12.17
C ASN A 96 6.66 -32.51 -11.59
N PHE A 97 6.57 -31.29 -11.06
CA PHE A 97 5.40 -30.72 -10.39
C PHE A 97 4.87 -31.47 -9.17
N ASP A 98 5.59 -32.46 -8.63
CA ASP A 98 5.07 -33.36 -7.59
C ASP A 98 3.82 -34.14 -8.06
N LEU A 99 3.76 -34.46 -9.37
CA LEU A 99 2.67 -35.26 -9.93
C LEU A 99 2.68 -36.67 -9.35
N THR A 100 1.48 -37.22 -9.16
CA THR A 100 1.33 -38.66 -8.94
C THR A 100 1.69 -39.42 -10.22
N HIS A 101 2.13 -40.66 -10.09
CA HIS A 101 2.39 -41.51 -11.26
C HIS A 101 1.16 -41.66 -12.15
N GLU A 102 -0.04 -41.70 -11.56
CA GLU A 102 -1.31 -41.78 -12.27
C GLU A 102 -1.59 -40.51 -13.09
N ASP A 103 -1.44 -39.32 -12.50
CA ASP A 103 -1.64 -38.04 -13.19
C ASP A 103 -0.59 -37.81 -14.28
N GLU A 104 0.67 -38.16 -14.02
CA GLU A 104 1.74 -38.07 -15.02
C GLU A 104 1.41 -38.98 -16.22
N GLN A 105 1.04 -40.23 -15.97
CA GLN A 105 0.70 -41.20 -17.01
C GLN A 105 -0.54 -40.76 -17.82
N LEU A 106 -1.56 -40.20 -17.14
CA LEU A 106 -2.74 -39.64 -17.77
C LEU A 106 -2.36 -38.57 -18.80
N ILE A 107 -1.46 -37.64 -18.44
CA ILE A 107 -1.00 -36.58 -19.34
C ILE A 107 -0.13 -37.17 -20.46
N VAL A 108 0.82 -38.05 -20.12
CA VAL A 108 1.73 -38.70 -21.09
C VAL A 108 0.99 -39.43 -22.20
N ASP A 109 -0.08 -40.15 -21.85
CA ASP A 109 -0.83 -40.97 -22.80
C ASP A 109 -1.83 -40.16 -23.64
N ASN A 110 -2.41 -39.11 -23.07
CA ASN A 110 -3.62 -38.50 -23.63
C ASN A 110 -3.50 -37.03 -24.02
N CYS A 111 -2.44 -36.33 -23.60
CA CYS A 111 -2.26 -34.91 -23.91
C CYS A 111 -1.55 -34.72 -25.26
N HIS A 112 -1.94 -33.66 -25.98
CA HIS A 112 -1.42 -33.34 -27.30
C HIS A 112 -0.70 -31.99 -27.36
N VAL A 113 -1.17 -31.02 -26.56
CA VAL A 113 -0.64 -29.65 -26.55
C VAL A 113 -0.32 -29.23 -25.13
N ILE A 114 0.88 -28.70 -24.89
CA ILE A 114 1.26 -28.10 -23.61
C ILE A 114 1.27 -26.57 -23.77
N ILE A 115 0.61 -25.86 -22.85
CA ILE A 115 0.72 -24.42 -22.69
C ILE A 115 1.35 -24.13 -21.33
N ASN A 116 2.61 -23.72 -21.32
CA ASN A 116 3.33 -23.40 -20.11
C ASN A 116 3.22 -21.89 -19.78
N SER A 117 2.21 -21.53 -19.00
CA SER A 117 1.92 -20.15 -18.54
C SER A 117 2.27 -19.94 -17.05
N GLY A 118 2.61 -21.00 -16.33
CA GLY A 118 2.96 -20.95 -14.91
C GLY A 118 4.28 -20.23 -14.64
N ALA A 119 4.23 -19.12 -13.91
CA ALA A 119 5.42 -18.43 -13.40
C ALA A 119 5.11 -17.62 -12.14
N SER A 120 6.11 -17.41 -11.29
CA SER A 120 6.09 -16.35 -10.28
C SER A 120 6.38 -15.01 -10.94
N VAL A 121 5.36 -14.18 -11.07
CA VAL A 121 5.45 -12.80 -11.63
C VAL A 121 5.71 -11.74 -10.55
N ARG A 122 6.08 -12.16 -9.34
CA ARG A 122 6.38 -11.25 -8.23
C ARG A 122 7.85 -10.85 -8.27
N PHE A 123 8.12 -9.59 -8.61
CA PHE A 123 9.48 -9.03 -8.75
C PHE A 123 10.29 -8.98 -7.44
N THR A 124 9.67 -9.22 -6.30
CA THR A 124 10.28 -9.13 -4.96
C THR A 124 10.59 -10.49 -4.32
N VAL A 125 10.31 -11.60 -5.01
CA VAL A 125 10.57 -12.95 -4.49
C VAL A 125 12.09 -13.23 -4.53
N PRO A 126 12.67 -13.86 -3.48
CA PRO A 126 14.07 -14.23 -3.46
C PRO A 126 14.47 -15.03 -4.71
N LEU A 127 15.68 -14.79 -5.23
CA LEU A 127 16.13 -15.37 -6.49
C LEU A 127 16.07 -16.91 -6.47
N LYS A 128 16.39 -17.56 -5.35
CA LYS A 128 16.34 -19.03 -5.20
C LYS A 128 14.94 -19.58 -5.45
N GLU A 129 13.93 -18.95 -4.86
CA GLU A 129 12.52 -19.33 -5.06
C GLU A 129 12.05 -19.04 -6.49
N ALA A 130 12.49 -17.92 -7.07
CA ALA A 130 12.16 -17.55 -8.45
C ALA A 130 12.76 -18.55 -9.47
N ILE A 131 13.99 -19.04 -9.25
CA ILE A 131 14.59 -20.08 -10.08
C ILE A 131 13.80 -21.38 -9.96
N LYS A 132 13.44 -21.80 -8.74
CA LYS A 132 12.59 -22.99 -8.53
C LYS A 132 11.22 -22.84 -9.21
N SER A 133 10.57 -21.69 -9.19
CA SER A 133 9.24 -21.55 -9.80
C SER A 133 9.26 -21.40 -11.32
N ASN A 134 10.30 -20.79 -11.89
CA ASN A 134 10.29 -20.35 -13.30
C ASN A 134 11.22 -21.18 -14.20
N VAL A 135 12.21 -21.88 -13.63
CA VAL A 135 13.25 -22.61 -14.38
C VAL A 135 13.09 -24.11 -14.18
N LEU A 136 12.97 -24.57 -12.92
CA LEU A 136 12.69 -25.99 -12.63
C LEU A 136 11.34 -26.44 -13.23
N SER A 137 10.34 -25.55 -13.23
CA SER A 137 9.06 -25.81 -13.88
C SER A 137 9.20 -26.05 -15.39
N VAL A 138 10.13 -25.35 -16.03
CA VAL A 138 10.45 -25.54 -17.45
C VAL A 138 11.20 -26.85 -17.68
N GLN A 139 12.14 -27.20 -16.81
CA GLN A 139 12.80 -28.52 -16.84
C GLN A 139 11.76 -29.65 -16.73
N SER A 140 10.81 -29.49 -15.82
CA SER A 140 9.71 -30.44 -15.61
C SER A 140 8.80 -30.55 -16.84
N ILE A 141 8.51 -29.44 -17.54
CA ILE A 141 7.80 -29.48 -18.83
C ILE A 141 8.62 -30.22 -19.89
N ILE A 142 9.91 -29.94 -20.03
CA ILE A 142 10.75 -30.61 -21.03
C ILE A 142 10.79 -32.11 -20.77
N ASN A 143 10.95 -32.52 -19.51
CA ASN A 143 10.94 -33.94 -19.11
C ASN A 143 9.59 -34.61 -19.43
N LEU A 144 8.47 -33.90 -19.21
CA LEU A 144 7.15 -34.40 -19.55
C LEU A 144 6.97 -34.52 -21.07
N CYS A 145 7.37 -33.49 -21.84
CA CYS A 145 7.35 -33.50 -23.31
C CYS A 145 8.10 -34.70 -23.89
N LYS A 146 9.27 -35.04 -23.35
CA LYS A 146 10.08 -36.19 -23.78
C LYS A 146 9.39 -37.54 -23.57
N LYS A 147 8.45 -37.62 -22.62
CA LYS A 147 7.70 -38.85 -22.30
C LYS A 147 6.39 -38.96 -23.08
N MET A 148 5.80 -37.84 -23.48
CA MET A 148 4.48 -37.79 -24.12
C MET A 148 4.43 -38.53 -25.46
N LYS A 149 3.41 -39.38 -25.62
CA LYS A 149 3.25 -40.22 -26.82
C LYS A 149 2.66 -39.48 -28.02
N GLN A 150 1.91 -38.40 -27.76
CA GLN A 150 1.12 -37.69 -28.77
C GLN A 150 1.43 -36.19 -28.80
N LEU A 151 2.62 -35.77 -28.32
CA LEU A 151 2.99 -34.36 -28.30
C LEU A 151 3.00 -33.79 -29.72
N GLN A 152 2.16 -32.78 -29.95
CA GLN A 152 2.10 -32.05 -31.21
C GLN A 152 2.68 -30.65 -31.09
N SER A 153 2.57 -30.02 -29.92
CA SER A 153 3.05 -28.65 -29.69
C SER A 153 3.22 -28.35 -28.21
N CYS A 154 4.26 -27.57 -27.88
CA CYS A 154 4.48 -27.03 -26.55
C CYS A 154 4.81 -25.53 -26.65
N VAL A 155 3.98 -24.68 -26.06
CA VAL A 155 4.20 -23.23 -26.07
C VAL A 155 4.60 -22.74 -24.69
N HIS A 156 5.79 -22.14 -24.57
CA HIS A 156 6.26 -21.51 -23.35
C HIS A 156 6.03 -20.00 -23.39
N ILE A 157 5.32 -19.46 -22.40
CA ILE A 157 5.13 -18.02 -22.25
C ILE A 157 6.29 -17.45 -21.44
N SER A 158 7.13 -16.66 -22.09
CA SER A 158 8.27 -15.94 -21.53
C SER A 158 7.93 -14.44 -21.35
N THR A 159 8.87 -13.54 -21.64
CA THR A 159 8.66 -12.09 -21.63
C THR A 159 9.57 -11.41 -22.64
N ALA A 160 9.14 -10.31 -23.25
CA ALA A 160 9.97 -9.52 -24.15
C ALA A 160 11.25 -9.01 -23.46
N TYR A 161 11.20 -8.80 -22.14
CA TYR A 161 12.29 -8.23 -21.35
C TYR A 161 13.36 -9.22 -20.90
N VAL A 162 13.42 -10.44 -21.45
CA VAL A 162 14.44 -11.46 -21.07
C VAL A 162 15.88 -11.00 -21.28
N HIS A 163 16.11 -10.09 -22.23
CA HIS A 163 17.44 -9.57 -22.54
C HIS A 163 17.50 -8.04 -22.37
N CYS A 164 16.80 -7.51 -21.37
CA CYS A 164 16.69 -6.07 -21.09
C CYS A 164 18.01 -5.31 -20.79
N TYR A 165 19.15 -6.01 -20.71
CA TYR A 165 20.49 -5.40 -20.73
C TYR A 165 20.95 -5.00 -22.15
N ARG A 166 20.19 -5.36 -23.19
CA ARG A 166 20.33 -4.89 -24.58
C ARG A 166 19.22 -3.91 -24.90
N THR A 167 19.43 -3.04 -25.89
CA THR A 167 18.41 -2.14 -26.45
C THR A 167 17.55 -2.86 -27.48
N ASP A 168 18.19 -3.55 -28.41
CA ASP A 168 17.55 -4.27 -29.51
C ASP A 168 17.43 -5.76 -29.15
N ILE A 169 16.20 -6.26 -29.20
CA ILE A 169 15.83 -7.61 -28.78
C ILE A 169 15.11 -8.29 -29.93
N ASP A 170 15.83 -9.19 -30.60
CA ASP A 170 15.34 -10.01 -31.70
C ASP A 170 14.58 -11.23 -31.20
N GLU A 171 13.83 -11.85 -32.10
CA GLU A 171 13.12 -13.12 -31.88
C GLU A 171 14.07 -14.33 -31.99
N ILE A 172 15.14 -14.30 -31.20
CA ILE A 172 16.08 -15.39 -31.01
C ILE A 172 16.39 -15.57 -29.52
N ILE A 173 16.82 -16.77 -29.15
CA ILE A 173 17.40 -17.04 -27.84
C ILE A 173 18.89 -16.73 -27.93
N TYR A 174 19.35 -15.70 -27.22
CA TYR A 174 20.77 -15.33 -27.25
C TYR A 174 21.56 -16.30 -26.36
N PRO A 175 22.55 -17.05 -26.90
CA PRO A 175 23.33 -17.98 -26.09
C PRO A 175 24.06 -17.27 -24.95
N THR A 176 24.11 -17.92 -23.80
CA THR A 176 24.84 -17.45 -22.62
C THR A 176 25.82 -18.50 -22.13
N ASN A 177 26.85 -18.08 -21.38
CA ASN A 177 27.79 -19.00 -20.73
C ASN A 177 27.21 -19.68 -19.48
N GLU A 178 25.96 -19.39 -19.13
CA GLU A 178 25.30 -19.98 -17.97
C GLU A 178 24.73 -21.35 -18.34
N ASN A 179 24.92 -22.34 -17.47
CA ASN A 179 24.32 -23.66 -17.60
C ASN A 179 23.17 -23.77 -16.58
N PRO A 180 21.89 -23.64 -17.02
CA PRO A 180 20.74 -23.71 -16.15
C PRO A 180 20.64 -25.01 -15.37
N SER A 181 20.99 -26.14 -15.98
CA SER A 181 20.89 -27.47 -15.37
C SER A 181 21.88 -27.61 -14.21
N VAL A 182 23.14 -27.19 -14.42
CA VAL A 182 24.14 -27.14 -13.33
C VAL A 182 23.72 -26.18 -12.24
N LEU A 183 23.13 -25.04 -12.58
CA LEU A 183 22.62 -24.12 -11.57
C LEU A 183 21.51 -24.79 -10.74
N LEU A 184 20.53 -25.43 -11.38
CA LEU A 184 19.44 -26.16 -10.71
C LEU A 184 19.98 -27.22 -9.74
N ASP A 185 20.94 -28.04 -10.19
CA ASP A 185 21.55 -29.10 -9.39
C ASP A 185 22.33 -28.53 -8.19
N THR A 186 22.97 -27.37 -8.37
CA THR A 186 23.79 -26.75 -7.34
C THR A 186 22.99 -25.88 -6.35
N LEU A 187 21.76 -25.47 -6.68
CA LEU A 187 20.91 -24.56 -5.87
C LEU A 187 20.78 -24.96 -4.40
N GLU A 188 20.71 -26.26 -4.12
CA GLU A 188 20.49 -26.77 -2.77
C GLU A 188 21.77 -26.77 -1.92
N PHE A 189 22.93 -26.81 -2.58
CA PHE A 189 24.25 -26.82 -1.93
C PHE A 189 24.80 -25.42 -1.66
N PHE A 190 24.19 -24.36 -2.23
CA PHE A 190 24.57 -23.00 -1.90
C PHE A 190 24.26 -22.67 -0.44
N ASN A 191 25.28 -22.27 0.32
CA ASN A 191 25.07 -21.56 1.57
C ASN A 191 24.41 -20.18 1.30
N GLU A 192 23.71 -19.63 2.28
CA GLU A 192 22.96 -18.37 2.10
C GLU A 192 23.87 -17.20 1.67
N LYS A 193 25.07 -17.09 2.25
CA LYS A 193 26.00 -15.98 1.97
C LYS A 193 26.53 -15.99 0.53
N ILE A 194 26.88 -17.16 -0.01
CA ILE A 194 27.36 -17.31 -1.40
C ILE A 194 26.20 -17.05 -2.35
N PHE A 195 25.00 -17.56 -2.04
CA PHE A 195 23.82 -17.32 -2.88
C PHE A 195 23.44 -15.85 -2.93
N ASP A 196 23.55 -15.12 -1.82
CA ASP A 196 23.34 -13.67 -1.78
C ASP A 196 24.35 -12.92 -2.66
N HIS A 197 25.61 -13.34 -2.66
CA HIS A 197 26.63 -12.75 -3.54
C HIS A 197 26.32 -13.02 -5.02
N PHE A 198 25.94 -14.25 -5.36
CA PHE A 198 25.47 -14.62 -6.69
C PHE A 198 24.26 -13.78 -7.11
N SER A 199 23.25 -13.67 -6.24
CA SER A 199 22.04 -12.88 -6.51
C SER A 199 22.35 -11.41 -6.76
N LYS A 200 23.28 -10.80 -6.00
CA LYS A 200 23.70 -9.41 -6.22
C LYS A 200 24.39 -9.23 -7.58
N ARG A 201 25.24 -10.17 -7.98
CA ARG A 201 25.93 -10.13 -9.27
C ARG A 201 24.96 -10.26 -10.45
N VAL A 202 23.98 -11.15 -10.35
CA VAL A 202 22.93 -11.32 -11.35
C VAL A 202 22.06 -10.06 -11.47
N LEU A 203 21.59 -9.55 -10.33
CA LEU A 203 20.73 -8.35 -10.29
C LEU A 203 21.45 -7.04 -10.63
N ALA A 204 22.79 -7.05 -10.74
CA ALA A 204 23.54 -5.93 -11.32
C ALA A 204 23.32 -5.81 -12.84
N LYS A 205 23.03 -6.92 -13.52
CA LYS A 205 22.78 -6.96 -14.97
C LYS A 205 21.29 -7.00 -15.31
N PHE A 206 20.48 -7.64 -14.46
CA PHE A 206 19.04 -7.79 -14.68
C PHE A 206 18.25 -6.86 -13.75
N PRO A 207 17.25 -6.11 -14.25
CA PRO A 207 16.40 -5.22 -13.46
C PRO A 207 15.72 -5.88 -12.25
N ASN A 208 15.37 -7.16 -12.37
CA ASN A 208 14.73 -7.93 -11.30
C ASN A 208 14.95 -9.44 -11.49
N THR A 209 14.52 -10.23 -10.50
CA THR A 209 14.64 -11.69 -10.53
C THR A 209 13.80 -12.34 -11.61
N TYR A 210 12.70 -11.70 -12.04
CA TYR A 210 11.79 -12.23 -13.05
C TYR A 210 12.43 -12.26 -14.44
N THR A 211 13.04 -11.16 -14.89
CA THR A 211 13.67 -11.11 -16.22
C THR A 211 14.83 -12.09 -16.33
N TYR A 212 15.64 -12.22 -15.27
CA TYR A 212 16.71 -13.21 -15.22
C TYR A 212 16.19 -14.64 -15.31
N THR A 213 15.22 -15.01 -14.47
CA THR A 213 14.72 -16.39 -14.44
C THR A 213 13.99 -16.78 -15.73
N LYS A 214 13.30 -15.84 -16.39
CA LYS A 214 12.76 -16.07 -17.74
C LYS A 214 13.86 -16.24 -18.79
N SER A 215 14.93 -15.44 -18.74
CA SER A 215 16.09 -15.63 -19.61
C SER A 215 16.72 -17.01 -19.44
N LEU A 216 16.92 -17.43 -18.18
CA LEU A 216 17.50 -18.73 -17.83
C LEU A 216 16.61 -19.91 -18.28
N ALA A 217 15.28 -19.76 -18.17
CA ALA A 217 14.32 -20.73 -18.67
C ALA A 217 14.40 -20.92 -20.20
N GLU A 218 14.59 -19.83 -20.96
CA GLU A 218 14.79 -19.94 -22.40
C GLU A 218 16.12 -20.61 -22.77
N GLN A 219 17.18 -20.36 -22.01
CA GLN A 219 18.46 -21.09 -22.20
C GLN A 219 18.27 -22.60 -21.97
N LEU A 220 17.48 -22.97 -20.96
CA LEU A 220 17.18 -24.38 -20.68
C LEU A 220 16.40 -25.02 -21.82
N ILE A 221 15.42 -24.30 -22.39
CA ILE A 221 14.67 -24.75 -23.58
C ILE A 221 15.61 -24.92 -24.78
N LEU A 222 16.55 -24.00 -25.00
CA LEU A 222 17.53 -24.11 -26.08
C LEU A 222 18.46 -25.31 -25.91
N GLN A 223 18.86 -25.63 -24.68
CA GLN A 223 19.82 -26.70 -24.38
C GLN A 223 19.18 -28.09 -24.33
N GLU A 224 18.04 -28.23 -23.66
CA GLU A 224 17.41 -29.53 -23.38
C GLU A 224 16.14 -29.80 -24.20
N GLY A 225 15.59 -28.77 -24.85
CA GLY A 225 14.36 -28.83 -25.65
C GLY A 225 14.58 -29.13 -27.14
N LYS A 226 15.79 -29.51 -27.53
CA LYS A 226 16.14 -29.88 -28.90
C LYS A 226 15.24 -31.04 -29.37
N ASP A 227 14.82 -30.98 -30.64
CA ASP A 227 13.98 -31.99 -31.30
C ASP A 227 12.54 -32.13 -30.74
N LEU A 228 12.14 -31.25 -29.81
CA LEU A 228 10.77 -31.13 -29.34
C LEU A 228 10.05 -29.99 -30.08
N PRO A 229 8.73 -30.10 -30.33
CA PRO A 229 7.94 -29.04 -30.98
C PRO A 229 7.65 -27.90 -30.00
N ILE A 230 8.69 -27.19 -29.56
CA ILE A 230 8.60 -26.10 -28.58
C ILE A 230 8.68 -24.75 -29.29
N ALA A 231 7.74 -23.86 -28.95
CA ALA A 231 7.78 -22.45 -29.33
C ALA A 231 7.73 -21.54 -28.09
N ILE A 232 8.30 -20.34 -28.21
CA ILE A 232 8.37 -19.36 -27.13
C ILE A 232 7.60 -18.11 -27.51
N VAL A 233 6.68 -17.68 -26.67
CA VAL A 233 5.97 -16.40 -26.81
C VAL A 233 6.50 -15.42 -25.78
N ARG A 234 6.95 -14.26 -26.21
CA ARG A 234 7.52 -13.20 -25.38
C ARG A 234 6.58 -11.98 -25.36
N PRO A 235 5.57 -11.96 -24.48
CA PRO A 235 4.73 -10.78 -24.31
C PRO A 235 5.49 -9.60 -23.68
N SER A 236 5.13 -8.38 -24.07
CA SER A 236 5.49 -7.15 -23.36
C SER A 236 4.66 -6.99 -22.08
N ILE A 237 4.42 -5.75 -21.61
CA ILE A 237 3.62 -5.53 -20.41
C ILE A 237 2.16 -5.90 -20.70
N ILE A 238 1.68 -6.98 -20.09
CA ILE A 238 0.31 -7.46 -20.32
C ILE A 238 -0.69 -6.54 -19.59
N GLY A 239 -1.55 -5.89 -20.35
CA GLY A 239 -2.65 -5.03 -19.88
C GLY A 239 -3.99 -5.76 -19.85
N ALA A 240 -5.06 -4.97 -19.70
CA ALA A 240 -6.44 -5.45 -19.76
C ALA A 240 -6.79 -6.07 -21.13
N ALA A 241 -7.90 -6.81 -21.20
CA ALA A 241 -8.40 -7.38 -22.45
C ALA A 241 -8.94 -6.30 -23.39
N TRP A 242 -8.55 -6.34 -24.67
CA TRP A 242 -9.01 -5.35 -25.64
C TRP A 242 -10.49 -5.48 -25.95
N LYS A 243 -10.92 -6.70 -26.30
CA LYS A 243 -12.29 -6.96 -26.74
C LYS A 243 -12.89 -8.19 -26.09
N GLU A 244 -12.11 -9.25 -25.91
CA GLU A 244 -12.67 -10.56 -25.61
C GLU A 244 -12.22 -11.14 -24.26
N PRO A 245 -13.05 -11.97 -23.62
CA PRO A 245 -14.51 -12.05 -23.80
C PRO A 245 -15.24 -10.83 -23.20
N ILE A 246 -14.54 -10.06 -22.35
CA ILE A 246 -15.01 -8.86 -21.67
C ILE A 246 -13.99 -7.75 -21.92
N GLU A 247 -14.42 -6.69 -22.59
CA GLU A 247 -13.60 -5.49 -22.82
C GLU A 247 -13.16 -4.87 -21.49
N GLY A 248 -11.87 -4.57 -21.36
CA GLY A 248 -11.28 -3.99 -20.15
C GLY A 248 -10.99 -4.99 -19.01
N TRP A 249 -11.29 -6.28 -19.19
CA TRP A 249 -11.08 -7.27 -18.13
C TRP A 249 -9.62 -7.37 -17.67
N ILE A 250 -9.43 -7.32 -16.36
CA ILE A 250 -8.12 -7.41 -15.71
C ILE A 250 -8.23 -8.10 -14.35
N ASP A 251 -7.41 -9.12 -14.12
CA ASP A 251 -7.42 -9.94 -12.89
C ASP A 251 -5.98 -10.24 -12.41
N CYS A 252 -5.04 -9.34 -12.68
CA CYS A 252 -3.65 -9.48 -12.28
C CYS A 252 -3.28 -8.49 -11.16
N ASN A 253 -2.82 -9.01 -10.02
CA ASN A 253 -2.32 -8.20 -8.90
C ASN A 253 -0.79 -8.00 -8.96
N SER A 254 -0.27 -7.62 -10.14
CA SER A 254 1.16 -7.49 -10.39
C SER A 254 1.49 -6.35 -11.36
N GLY A 255 2.70 -5.79 -11.25
CA GLY A 255 3.21 -4.78 -12.18
C GLY A 255 2.34 -3.52 -12.26
N VAL A 256 1.96 -3.13 -13.48
CA VAL A 256 1.22 -1.89 -13.78
C VAL A 256 -0.15 -1.84 -13.12
N THR A 257 -0.84 -2.97 -12.94
CA THR A 257 -2.14 -2.98 -12.26
C THR A 257 -2.05 -2.52 -10.81
N ASN A 258 -0.98 -2.86 -10.09
CA ASN A 258 -0.77 -2.36 -8.73
C ASN A 258 -0.51 -0.85 -8.72
N VAL A 259 0.15 -0.30 -9.75
CA VAL A 259 0.34 1.15 -9.92
C VAL A 259 -1.01 1.84 -10.17
N LEU A 260 -1.85 1.27 -11.03
CA LEU A 260 -3.20 1.78 -11.30
C LEU A 260 -4.07 1.78 -10.03
N VAL A 261 -4.10 0.67 -9.30
CA VAL A 261 -4.89 0.53 -8.08
C VAL A 261 -4.40 1.46 -6.97
N THR A 262 -3.08 1.55 -6.73
CA THR A 262 -2.52 2.45 -5.71
C THR A 262 -2.73 3.92 -6.06
N THR A 263 -2.75 4.25 -7.35
CA THR A 263 -3.11 5.58 -7.87
C THR A 263 -4.59 5.89 -7.65
N GLY A 264 -5.49 4.97 -8.04
CA GLY A 264 -6.93 5.11 -7.82
C GLY A 264 -7.28 5.31 -6.33
N LYS A 265 -6.55 4.62 -5.45
CA LYS A 265 -6.63 4.78 -3.98
C LYS A 265 -5.89 6.00 -3.42
N ARG A 266 -5.25 6.84 -4.25
CA ARG A 266 -4.48 8.05 -3.89
C ARG A 266 -3.30 7.82 -2.94
N LEU A 267 -2.83 6.58 -2.84
CA LEU A 267 -1.65 6.22 -2.06
C LEU A 267 -0.37 6.41 -2.86
N LEU A 268 -0.46 6.26 -4.18
CA LEU A 268 0.59 6.62 -5.11
C LEU A 268 0.14 7.86 -5.89
N ARG A 269 0.93 8.93 -5.80
CA ARG A 269 0.63 10.24 -6.40
C ARG A 269 1.74 10.72 -7.31
N THR A 270 2.95 10.16 -7.19
CA THR A 270 4.04 10.47 -8.12
C THR A 270 4.90 9.26 -8.44
N ILE A 271 5.27 9.14 -9.71
CA ILE A 271 6.25 8.16 -10.19
C ILE A 271 7.36 8.88 -10.95
N MET A 272 8.54 8.28 -10.96
CA MET A 272 9.63 8.72 -11.81
C MET A 272 9.54 7.96 -13.14
N SER A 273 9.45 8.69 -14.24
CA SER A 273 9.51 8.12 -15.60
C SER A 273 10.14 9.14 -16.54
N ASN A 274 10.85 8.66 -17.55
CA ASN A 274 11.30 9.51 -18.65
C ASN A 274 10.15 9.65 -19.65
N SER A 275 9.69 10.88 -19.92
CA SER A 275 8.54 11.14 -20.79
C SER A 275 8.76 10.77 -22.26
N ILE A 276 9.99 10.40 -22.64
CA ILE A 276 10.39 10.03 -23.99
C ILE A 276 10.42 8.51 -24.19
N VAL A 277 10.23 7.73 -23.11
CA VAL A 277 10.28 6.27 -23.16
C VAL A 277 8.89 5.71 -23.47
N ASP A 278 8.81 4.88 -24.50
CA ASP A 278 7.65 4.10 -24.85
C ASP A 278 7.51 2.89 -23.92
N HIS A 279 6.28 2.63 -23.52
CA HIS A 279 5.94 1.51 -22.67
C HIS A 279 5.08 0.53 -23.47
N PRO A 280 5.69 -0.45 -24.17
CA PRO A 280 4.92 -1.37 -24.98
C PRO A 280 4.03 -2.22 -24.07
N MET A 281 2.72 -1.97 -24.17
CA MET A 281 1.67 -2.72 -23.50
C MET A 281 0.93 -3.58 -24.51
N ILE A 282 0.60 -4.81 -24.13
CA ILE A 282 -0.10 -5.76 -24.98
C ILE A 282 -1.37 -6.27 -24.26
N PRO A 283 -2.54 -6.26 -24.89
CA PRO A 283 -3.76 -6.77 -24.27
C PRO A 283 -3.70 -8.28 -23.98
N VAL A 284 -4.28 -8.73 -22.85
CA VAL A 284 -4.22 -10.15 -22.44
C VAL A 284 -4.90 -11.10 -23.44
N ASP A 285 -5.97 -10.66 -24.09
CA ASP A 285 -6.66 -11.42 -25.13
C ASP A 285 -5.78 -11.62 -26.37
N THR A 286 -4.96 -10.62 -26.72
CA THR A 286 -3.97 -10.73 -27.80
C THR A 286 -2.91 -11.78 -27.48
N VAL A 287 -2.38 -11.78 -26.25
CA VAL A 287 -1.40 -12.78 -25.79
C VAL A 287 -2.00 -14.18 -25.82
N ALA A 288 -3.25 -14.33 -25.34
CA ALA A 288 -3.94 -15.61 -25.35
C ALA A 288 -4.15 -16.14 -26.77
N ASN A 289 -4.63 -15.29 -27.67
CA ASN A 289 -4.86 -15.66 -29.05
C ASN A 289 -3.55 -16.04 -29.77
N MET A 290 -2.49 -15.25 -29.59
CA MET A 290 -1.18 -15.54 -30.18
C MET A 290 -0.62 -16.86 -29.67
N THR A 291 -0.82 -17.17 -28.38
CA THR A 291 -0.42 -18.46 -27.80
C THR A 291 -1.16 -19.64 -28.47
N ILE A 292 -2.47 -19.51 -28.72
CA ILE A 292 -3.29 -20.54 -29.39
C ILE A 292 -2.85 -20.70 -30.85
N VAL A 293 -2.65 -19.60 -31.58
CA VAL A 293 -2.18 -19.61 -32.97
C VAL A 293 -0.81 -20.27 -33.08
N ILE A 294 0.13 -19.92 -32.19
CA ILE A 294 1.47 -20.52 -32.17
C ILE A 294 1.39 -22.00 -31.80
N SER A 295 0.46 -22.40 -30.95
CA SER A 295 0.25 -23.82 -30.62
C SER A 295 -0.11 -24.63 -31.87
N TRP A 296 -1.07 -24.14 -32.66
CA TRP A 296 -1.45 -24.73 -33.95
C TRP A 296 -0.29 -24.69 -34.96
N PHE A 297 0.32 -23.53 -35.14
CA PHE A 297 1.36 -23.33 -36.15
C PHE A 297 2.58 -24.23 -35.92
N THR A 298 2.99 -24.37 -34.66
CA THR A 298 4.09 -25.27 -34.26
C THR A 298 3.76 -26.74 -34.57
N ALA A 299 2.49 -27.14 -34.44
CA ALA A 299 2.06 -28.49 -34.73
C ALA A 299 1.95 -28.81 -36.23
N VAL A 300 1.56 -27.84 -37.05
CA VAL A 300 1.43 -28.05 -38.52
C VAL A 300 2.74 -27.86 -39.27
N ASN A 301 3.67 -27.06 -38.73
CA ASN A 301 4.97 -26.79 -39.32
C ASN A 301 6.11 -27.51 -38.57
N GLN A 302 5.98 -28.83 -38.37
CA GLN A 302 6.99 -29.66 -37.71
C GLN A 302 8.35 -29.72 -38.44
N ASN A 303 8.45 -29.15 -39.64
CA ASN A 303 9.71 -28.98 -40.39
C ASN A 303 10.50 -27.71 -39.99
N LEU A 304 9.99 -26.90 -39.05
CA LEU A 304 10.73 -25.76 -38.53
C LEU A 304 11.88 -26.28 -37.64
N SER A 305 13.10 -25.90 -38.02
CA SER A 305 14.41 -26.08 -37.38
C SER A 305 14.49 -26.86 -36.06
N SER A 306 15.58 -27.61 -35.85
CA SER A 306 15.91 -28.28 -34.57
C SER A 306 15.92 -27.38 -33.31
N ASN A 307 15.83 -26.05 -33.48
CA ASN A 307 15.79 -25.07 -32.41
C ASN A 307 14.38 -24.48 -32.21
N PRO A 308 13.98 -24.16 -30.96
CA PRO A 308 12.71 -23.52 -30.65
C PRO A 308 12.53 -22.15 -31.33
N THR A 309 11.37 -21.93 -31.95
CA THR A 309 11.03 -20.64 -32.57
C THR A 309 10.54 -19.65 -31.52
N VAL A 310 11.03 -18.41 -31.57
CA VAL A 310 10.64 -17.34 -30.64
C VAL A 310 9.72 -16.34 -31.36
N TYR A 311 8.72 -15.85 -30.64
CA TYR A 311 7.77 -14.84 -31.12
C TYR A 311 7.60 -13.73 -30.08
N ASN A 312 7.93 -12.48 -30.43
CA ASN A 312 7.72 -11.32 -29.58
C ASN A 312 6.27 -10.83 -29.75
N CYS A 313 5.48 -10.94 -28.69
CA CYS A 313 4.10 -10.45 -28.62
C CYS A 313 4.09 -9.02 -28.06
N CYS A 314 4.49 -8.07 -28.90
CA CYS A 314 4.67 -6.66 -28.56
C CYS A 314 4.03 -5.76 -29.63
N SER A 315 3.62 -4.55 -29.27
CA SER A 315 3.43 -3.46 -30.23
C SER A 315 4.81 -3.11 -30.82
N GLY A 316 5.04 -3.37 -32.10
CA GLY A 316 6.36 -3.32 -32.74
C GLY A 316 7.03 -1.93 -32.75
N THR A 317 8.23 -1.86 -33.33
CA THR A 317 9.13 -0.70 -33.31
C THR A 317 8.75 0.43 -34.27
N LYS A 318 7.74 0.22 -35.12
CA LYS A 318 7.34 1.17 -36.16
C LYS A 318 6.19 2.09 -35.75
N THR A 319 5.56 1.90 -34.59
CA THR A 319 4.39 2.67 -34.22
C THR A 319 4.50 3.37 -32.86
N LYS A 320 4.23 4.68 -32.89
CA LYS A 320 3.96 5.55 -31.74
C LYS A 320 2.60 5.24 -31.09
N THR A 321 2.17 3.98 -31.11
CA THR A 321 0.92 3.50 -30.50
C THR A 321 1.10 3.19 -29.02
N CYS A 322 2.33 3.28 -28.52
CA CYS A 322 2.59 3.34 -27.11
C CYS A 322 2.10 4.68 -26.59
N LEU A 323 0.95 4.67 -25.91
CA LEU A 323 0.64 5.76 -25.00
C LEU A 323 1.84 5.93 -24.08
N ASN A 324 2.42 7.12 -24.05
CA ASN A 324 3.34 7.43 -22.96
C ASN A 324 2.56 7.17 -21.65
N LEU A 325 3.24 6.67 -20.62
CA LEU A 325 2.59 6.27 -19.37
C LEU A 325 1.72 7.40 -18.80
N GLN A 326 2.07 8.65 -19.08
CA GLN A 326 1.29 9.83 -18.69
C GLN A 326 -0.07 9.85 -19.36
N ASP A 327 -0.13 9.69 -20.68
CA ASP A 327 -1.34 9.73 -21.49
C ASP A 327 -2.21 8.52 -21.18
N PHE A 328 -1.63 7.33 -21.02
CA PHE A 328 -2.36 6.15 -20.57
C PHE A 328 -3.03 6.36 -19.20
N LEU A 329 -2.26 6.82 -18.21
CA LEU A 329 -2.77 7.07 -16.86
C LEU A 329 -3.79 8.21 -16.83
N GLN A 330 -3.52 9.30 -17.55
CA GLN A 330 -4.39 10.46 -17.64
C GLN A 330 -5.71 10.10 -18.32
N THR A 331 -5.66 9.22 -19.32
CA THR A 331 -6.84 8.76 -20.03
C THR A 331 -7.68 7.82 -19.15
N ILE A 332 -7.07 6.89 -18.42
CA ILE A 332 -7.77 6.08 -17.41
C ILE A 332 -8.41 6.97 -16.33
N ILE A 333 -7.69 7.98 -15.85
CA ILE A 333 -8.21 8.95 -14.88
C ILE A 333 -9.41 9.71 -15.47
N THR A 334 -9.34 10.11 -16.74
CA THR A 334 -10.40 10.89 -17.42
C THR A 334 -11.65 10.04 -17.68
N GLU A 335 -11.47 8.77 -18.03
CA GLU A 335 -12.56 7.82 -18.27
C GLU A 335 -13.19 7.34 -16.95
N GLN A 336 -12.39 7.18 -15.89
CA GLN A 336 -12.90 6.99 -14.54
C GLN A 336 -13.75 8.17 -14.07
N LYS A 337 -13.39 9.42 -14.44
CA LYS A 337 -14.24 10.59 -14.16
C LYS A 337 -15.60 10.42 -14.82
N ALA A 338 -15.66 9.99 -16.09
CA ALA A 338 -16.91 9.80 -16.82
C ALA A 338 -17.86 8.78 -16.14
N ILE A 339 -17.32 7.66 -15.63
CA ILE A 339 -18.10 6.64 -14.91
C ILE A 339 -18.45 7.05 -13.46
N GLN A 340 -17.59 7.83 -12.79
CA GLN A 340 -17.84 8.32 -11.42
C GLN A 340 -19.02 9.28 -11.31
N TYR A 341 -19.39 9.99 -12.40
CA TYR A 341 -20.50 10.96 -12.38
C TYR A 341 -21.88 10.31 -12.16
N GLU A 342 -22.03 8.99 -12.36
CA GLU A 342 -23.33 8.33 -12.18
C GLU A 342 -23.60 7.82 -10.76
N ASN A 343 -22.60 7.54 -9.91
CA ASN A 343 -22.87 6.90 -8.61
C ASN A 343 -22.09 7.36 -7.37
N TYR A 344 -20.87 7.91 -7.46
CA TYR A 344 -20.16 8.38 -6.25
C TYR A 344 -19.11 9.45 -6.61
N GLN A 345 -19.25 10.67 -6.05
CA GLN A 345 -18.25 11.74 -6.17
C GLN A 345 -17.04 11.45 -5.26
N PHE A 346 -16.12 10.59 -5.72
CA PHE A 346 -14.80 10.45 -5.11
C PHE A 346 -13.81 11.48 -5.69
N ILE A 347 -12.82 11.86 -4.88
CA ILE A 347 -11.83 12.90 -5.18
C ILE A 347 -10.90 12.46 -6.31
N GLU A 348 -10.68 13.31 -7.33
CA GLU A 348 -9.89 13.02 -8.54
C GLU A 348 -8.55 12.29 -8.27
N PRO A 349 -8.37 11.05 -8.75
CA PRO A 349 -7.07 10.39 -8.73
C PRO A 349 -6.10 11.19 -9.61
N HIS A 350 -4.95 11.59 -9.06
CA HIS A 350 -3.93 12.34 -9.77
C HIS A 350 -2.57 11.66 -9.57
N LEU A 351 -2.02 11.08 -10.64
CA LEU A 351 -0.65 10.59 -10.67
C LEU A 351 0.19 11.55 -11.50
N LYS A 352 1.19 12.18 -10.87
CA LYS A 352 2.11 13.09 -11.53
C LYS A 352 3.42 12.40 -11.85
N ILE A 353 3.75 12.34 -13.14
CA ILE A 353 5.07 11.87 -13.59
C ILE A 353 6.11 12.96 -13.35
N SER A 354 7.22 12.57 -12.74
CA SER A 354 8.37 13.44 -12.50
C SER A 354 9.57 12.93 -13.30
N THR A 355 10.12 13.76 -14.17
CA THR A 355 11.38 13.48 -14.89
C THR A 355 12.61 13.87 -14.06
N ASN A 356 12.44 14.79 -13.09
CA ASN A 356 13.50 15.28 -12.22
C ASN A 356 13.45 14.60 -10.83
N ARG A 357 14.59 14.06 -10.37
CA ARG A 357 14.74 13.40 -9.06
C ARG A 357 14.36 14.29 -7.87
N VAL A 358 14.77 15.56 -7.86
CA VAL A 358 14.46 16.50 -6.77
C VAL A 358 12.96 16.77 -6.69
N SER A 359 12.30 16.96 -7.84
CA SER A 359 10.83 17.10 -7.90
C SER A 359 10.15 15.82 -7.42
N TYR A 360 10.61 14.65 -7.87
CA TYR A 360 10.07 13.35 -7.49
C TYR A 360 10.14 13.14 -5.97
N TYR A 361 11.34 13.27 -5.37
CA TYR A 361 11.53 13.05 -3.94
C TYR A 361 10.76 14.08 -3.09
N SER A 362 10.74 15.35 -3.50
CA SER A 362 9.96 16.40 -2.82
C SER A 362 8.47 16.10 -2.85
N ARG A 363 7.91 15.75 -4.01
CA ARG A 363 6.48 15.42 -4.17
C ARG A 363 6.11 14.15 -3.41
N ARG A 364 6.95 13.12 -3.46
CA ARG A 364 6.76 11.87 -2.71
C ARG A 364 6.79 12.12 -1.20
N PHE A 365 7.74 12.93 -0.73
CA PHE A 365 7.84 13.28 0.68
C PHE A 365 6.56 13.97 1.17
N ILE A 366 6.10 15.01 0.47
CA ILE A 366 4.93 15.79 0.87
C ILE A 366 3.62 15.02 0.67
N GLY A 367 3.49 14.28 -0.44
CA GLY A 367 2.23 13.69 -0.88
C GLY A 367 1.97 12.27 -0.38
N GLU A 368 3.01 11.52 -0.01
CA GLU A 368 2.92 10.08 0.31
C GLU A 368 3.55 9.80 1.68
N ILE A 369 4.83 10.16 1.88
CA ILE A 369 5.61 9.78 3.08
C ILE A 369 5.13 10.55 4.32
N LEU A 370 5.13 11.88 4.29
CA LEU A 370 4.75 12.70 5.44
C LEU A 370 3.31 12.38 5.92
N PRO A 371 2.29 12.27 5.04
CA PRO A 371 0.97 11.82 5.43
C PRO A 371 0.96 10.42 6.08
N ALA A 372 1.75 9.47 5.57
CA ALA A 372 1.85 8.14 6.17
C ALA A 372 2.38 8.18 7.60
N TYR A 373 3.42 8.98 7.87
CA TYR A 373 3.94 9.17 9.23
C TYR A 373 2.94 9.90 10.14
N LEU A 374 2.25 10.92 9.64
CA LEU A 374 1.22 11.64 10.41
C LEU A 374 0.03 10.73 10.76
N MET A 375 -0.41 9.90 9.83
CA MET A 375 -1.50 8.94 10.06
C MET A 375 -1.11 7.87 11.08
N ASP A 376 0.10 7.32 10.98
CA ASP A 376 0.58 6.34 11.96
C ASP A 376 0.84 6.97 13.34
N PHE A 377 1.30 8.22 13.39
CA PHE A 377 1.40 8.98 14.64
C PHE A 377 0.03 9.23 15.27
N PHE A 378 -0.97 9.64 14.49
CA PHE A 378 -2.33 9.81 14.97
C PHE A 378 -2.95 8.48 15.44
N ALA A 379 -2.69 7.40 14.72
CA ALA A 379 -3.08 6.06 15.14
C ALA A 379 -2.45 5.73 16.51
N PHE A 380 -1.15 5.96 16.68
CA PHE A 380 -0.45 5.77 17.95
C PHE A 380 -1.07 6.59 19.09
N VAL A 381 -1.31 7.89 18.89
CA VAL A 381 -1.93 8.78 19.91
C VAL A 381 -3.37 8.39 20.23
N THR A 382 -4.07 7.71 19.31
CA THR A 382 -5.43 7.18 19.52
C THR A 382 -5.44 5.70 19.95
N PHE A 383 -4.29 5.17 20.39
CA PHE A 383 -4.12 3.78 20.83
C PHE A 383 -4.51 2.74 19.76
N ARG A 384 -4.25 3.05 18.49
CA ARG A 384 -4.46 2.19 17.32
C ARG A 384 -3.12 1.79 16.71
N SER A 385 -3.10 0.65 16.03
CA SER A 385 -1.92 0.19 15.29
C SER A 385 -1.68 1.04 14.03
N GLY A 386 -0.50 1.65 13.90
CA GLY A 386 -0.03 2.26 12.65
C GLY A 386 0.30 1.21 11.59
N LYS A 387 -0.07 1.48 10.33
CA LYS A 387 0.15 0.59 9.17
C LYS A 387 0.59 1.33 7.91
N MET A 388 0.42 2.66 7.84
CA MET A 388 0.64 3.44 6.63
C MET A 388 2.10 3.48 6.20
N ILE A 389 3.04 3.54 7.16
CA ILE A 389 4.48 3.49 6.84
C ILE A 389 4.85 2.12 6.24
N LYS A 390 4.26 1.03 6.74
CA LYS A 390 4.49 -0.32 6.18
C LYS A 390 3.93 -0.42 4.76
N LEU A 391 2.77 0.19 4.53
CA LEU A 391 2.13 0.25 3.21
C LEU A 391 2.97 1.05 2.21
N ASP A 392 3.45 2.25 2.58
CA ASP A 392 4.35 3.06 1.74
C ASP A 392 5.63 2.31 1.38
N LYS A 393 6.26 1.60 2.34
CA LYS A 393 7.44 0.76 2.05
C LYS A 393 7.18 -0.27 0.96
N LYS A 394 6.01 -0.94 0.98
CA LYS A 394 5.64 -1.92 -0.05
C LYS A 394 5.41 -1.24 -1.41
N ILE A 395 4.74 -0.08 -1.44
CA ILE A 395 4.53 0.72 -2.65
C ILE A 395 5.87 1.18 -3.24
N ASN A 396 6.80 1.66 -2.39
CA ASN A 396 8.12 2.09 -2.81
C ASN A 396 8.93 0.93 -3.42
N ASN A 397 8.86 -0.27 -2.84
CA ASN A 397 9.52 -1.45 -3.40
C ASN A 397 8.95 -1.83 -4.77
N LEU A 398 7.62 -1.74 -4.95
CA LEU A 398 6.98 -1.94 -6.24
C LEU A 398 7.50 -0.94 -7.28
N ILE A 399 7.50 0.36 -6.96
CA ILE A 399 7.96 1.42 -7.87
C ILE A 399 9.41 1.21 -8.27
N ARG A 400 10.30 0.95 -7.29
CA ARG A 400 11.73 0.68 -7.56
C ARG A 400 11.94 -0.52 -8.47
N SER A 401 11.13 -1.58 -8.33
CA SER A 401 11.23 -2.75 -9.21
C SER A 401 10.79 -2.47 -10.65
N MET A 402 9.99 -1.42 -10.86
CA MET A 402 9.48 -0.99 -12.16
C MET A 402 10.31 0.15 -12.77
N GLU A 403 11.07 0.89 -11.96
CA GLU A 403 11.85 2.06 -12.37
C GLU A 403 12.75 1.82 -13.59
N PRO A 404 13.49 0.69 -13.72
CA PRO A 404 14.28 0.43 -14.92
C PRO A 404 13.44 0.38 -16.20
N PHE A 405 12.19 -0.12 -16.10
CA PHE A 405 11.25 -0.20 -17.22
C PHE A 405 10.63 1.15 -17.59
N SER A 406 10.79 2.16 -16.73
CA SER A 406 10.36 3.55 -16.94
C SER A 406 11.48 4.51 -17.29
N GLN A 407 12.73 4.03 -17.33
CA GLN A 407 13.88 4.86 -17.65
C GLN A 407 14.58 4.45 -18.94
N ASN A 408 14.39 3.21 -19.41
CA ASN A 408 15.09 2.68 -20.58
C ASN A 408 14.10 2.34 -21.71
N GLN A 409 14.50 2.61 -22.95
CA GLN A 409 13.78 2.24 -24.16
C GLN A 409 14.29 0.89 -24.67
N TRP A 410 13.38 0.03 -25.11
CA TRP A 410 13.70 -1.23 -25.81
C TRP A 410 13.03 -1.30 -27.17
N ILE A 411 13.72 -1.94 -28.11
CA ILE A 411 13.31 -2.13 -29.49
C ILE A 411 13.13 -3.63 -29.70
N PHE A 412 11.87 -4.07 -29.81
CA PHE A 412 11.52 -5.48 -29.98
C PHE A 412 11.27 -5.81 -31.45
N SER A 413 12.09 -6.69 -32.04
CA SER A 413 11.82 -7.23 -33.38
C SER A 413 10.60 -8.14 -33.35
N ASN A 414 9.81 -8.17 -34.42
CA ASN A 414 8.57 -8.95 -34.55
C ASN A 414 8.50 -9.72 -35.88
N LYS A 415 9.64 -10.00 -36.53
CA LYS A 415 9.74 -10.64 -37.87
C LYS A 415 9.04 -12.01 -37.95
N ASN A 416 9.29 -12.92 -37.03
CA ASN A 416 8.65 -14.23 -36.92
C ASN A 416 7.15 -14.07 -36.65
N SER A 417 6.78 -13.12 -35.80
CA SER A 417 5.37 -12.81 -35.51
C SER A 417 4.64 -12.27 -36.75
N GLU A 418 5.24 -11.35 -37.49
CA GLU A 418 4.70 -10.84 -38.77
C GLU A 418 4.63 -11.95 -39.83
N ASN A 419 5.65 -12.79 -39.93
CA ASN A 419 5.67 -13.91 -40.88
C ASN A 419 4.57 -14.93 -40.57
N LEU A 420 4.38 -15.28 -39.29
CA LEU A 420 3.29 -16.14 -38.82
C LEU A 420 1.93 -15.58 -39.28
N LEU A 421 1.70 -14.28 -39.08
CA LEU A 421 0.45 -13.62 -39.50
C LEU A 421 0.23 -13.68 -41.01
N ASN A 422 1.30 -13.51 -41.79
CA ASN A 422 1.24 -13.54 -43.26
C ASN A 422 0.91 -14.93 -43.80
N GLN A 423 1.34 -16.00 -43.11
CA GLN A 423 1.13 -17.38 -43.50
C GLN A 423 -0.26 -17.94 -43.13
N MET A 424 -1.06 -17.21 -42.34
CA MET A 424 -2.43 -17.64 -42.02
C MET A 424 -3.36 -17.52 -43.23
N ASN A 425 -4.27 -18.49 -43.42
CA ASN A 425 -5.25 -18.52 -44.51
C ASN A 425 -6.36 -17.47 -44.33
N HIS A 426 -7.09 -17.11 -45.40
CA HIS A 426 -8.11 -16.05 -45.34
C HIS A 426 -9.33 -16.37 -44.44
N PHE A 427 -9.61 -17.66 -44.18
CA PHE A 427 -10.64 -18.11 -43.23
C PHE A 427 -10.17 -18.01 -41.78
N ASP A 428 -8.91 -18.35 -41.47
CA ASP A 428 -8.29 -18.00 -40.19
C ASP A 428 -8.08 -16.48 -40.06
N LYS A 429 -8.04 -15.74 -41.18
CA LYS A 429 -8.17 -14.26 -41.20
C LYS A 429 -9.62 -13.78 -40.95
N GLN A 430 -10.67 -14.61 -40.98
CA GLN A 430 -11.97 -14.22 -40.40
C GLN A 430 -11.95 -14.38 -38.88
N ILE A 431 -11.10 -15.27 -38.35
CA ILE A 431 -10.54 -15.20 -36.99
C ILE A 431 -9.49 -14.06 -36.88
N LYS A 432 -9.72 -12.94 -37.60
CA LYS A 432 -8.99 -11.67 -37.43
C LYS A 432 -9.08 -11.17 -35.98
N THR A 433 -10.10 -11.55 -35.22
CA THR A 433 -10.19 -11.26 -33.79
C THR A 433 -9.14 -11.99 -32.94
N MET A 434 -8.49 -13.05 -33.45
CA MET A 434 -7.39 -13.74 -32.76
C MET A 434 -6.03 -13.11 -33.03
N ALA A 435 -5.68 -12.84 -34.28
CA ALA A 435 -4.28 -12.53 -34.65
C ALA A 435 -4.00 -11.03 -34.86
N PHE A 436 -5.03 -10.18 -34.91
CA PHE A 436 -4.96 -8.86 -35.54
C PHE A 436 -4.97 -7.71 -34.53
N VAL A 437 -3.88 -7.51 -33.78
CA VAL A 437 -3.72 -6.31 -32.92
C VAL A 437 -2.40 -5.59 -33.12
N VAL A 438 -1.32 -6.26 -33.57
CA VAL A 438 -0.03 -5.57 -33.71
C VAL A 438 -0.06 -4.51 -34.83
N ASN A 439 -0.71 -4.79 -35.97
CA ASN A 439 -0.80 -3.85 -37.09
C ASN A 439 -2.07 -2.96 -37.12
N GLN A 440 -3.11 -3.26 -36.33
CA GLN A 440 -4.34 -2.44 -36.32
C GLN A 440 -4.36 -1.39 -35.20
N LEU A 441 -3.50 -1.54 -34.19
CA LEU A 441 -3.08 -0.41 -33.37
C LEU A 441 -2.50 0.70 -34.25
N GLU A 442 -1.88 0.36 -35.39
CA GLU A 442 -1.27 1.34 -36.32
C GLU A 442 -2.27 2.28 -37.01
N THR A 443 -3.56 1.91 -37.06
CA THR A 443 -4.63 2.70 -37.73
C THR A 443 -5.74 3.16 -36.80
N CYS A 444 -5.70 2.77 -35.52
CA CYS A 444 -6.67 3.24 -34.54
C CYS A 444 -6.25 4.61 -34.03
N ASP A 445 -6.80 5.68 -34.61
CA ASP A 445 -6.87 7.01 -33.99
C ASP A 445 -7.60 6.98 -32.63
N THR A 446 -8.27 5.88 -32.31
CA THR A 446 -8.89 5.58 -31.03
C THR A 446 -7.93 4.78 -30.14
N LEU A 447 -7.33 5.48 -29.17
CA LEU A 447 -6.60 4.89 -28.05
C LEU A 447 -7.33 3.66 -27.51
N TYR A 448 -6.61 2.54 -27.37
CA TYR A 448 -7.11 1.43 -26.55
C TYR A 448 -7.11 1.87 -25.07
N ILE A 449 -8.29 2.19 -24.56
CA ILE A 449 -8.52 2.52 -23.17
C ILE A 449 -9.32 1.35 -22.59
N PRO A 450 -8.85 0.69 -21.53
CA PRO A 450 -9.71 -0.23 -20.78
C PRO A 450 -10.95 0.56 -20.34
N LYS A 451 -12.15 0.15 -20.77
CA LYS A 451 -13.38 0.63 -20.11
C LYS A 451 -13.18 0.43 -18.61
N PRO A 452 -13.39 1.45 -17.76
CA PRO A 452 -13.26 1.28 -16.33
C PRO A 452 -14.35 0.29 -15.89
N LEU A 453 -14.00 -1.00 -15.81
CA LEU A 453 -14.71 -1.90 -14.92
C LEU A 453 -14.65 -1.25 -13.54
N ASP A 454 -15.72 -1.41 -12.76
CA ASP A 454 -15.79 -0.88 -11.41
C ASP A 454 -14.65 -1.53 -10.59
N ILE A 455 -13.47 -0.90 -10.61
CA ILE A 455 -12.21 -1.37 -10.02
C ILE A 455 -12.40 -1.63 -8.52
N SER A 456 -13.42 -1.01 -7.92
CA SER A 456 -13.83 -1.22 -6.54
C SER A 456 -14.62 -2.52 -6.30
N LYS A 457 -15.30 -3.08 -7.32
CA LYS A 457 -16.14 -4.28 -7.21
C LYS A 457 -15.48 -5.56 -7.73
N GLU A 458 -14.68 -5.48 -8.80
CA GLU A 458 -14.15 -6.70 -9.44
C GLU A 458 -12.77 -7.15 -8.93
N LEU A 459 -11.94 -6.23 -8.42
CA LEU A 459 -10.68 -6.58 -7.77
C LEU A 459 -10.96 -7.06 -6.33
N SER A 460 -11.61 -8.21 -6.21
CA SER A 460 -11.71 -8.91 -4.92
C SER A 460 -10.29 -9.32 -4.50
N PHE A 461 -9.74 -8.56 -3.56
CA PHE A 461 -8.44 -8.72 -2.93
C PHE A 461 -8.32 -10.07 -2.20
N ARG A 462 -8.03 -11.16 -2.92
CA ARG A 462 -7.96 -12.51 -2.31
C ARG A 462 -6.57 -13.06 -2.00
N ASP A 463 -5.46 -12.48 -2.49
CA ASP A 463 -4.17 -13.21 -2.41
C ASP A 463 -2.85 -12.40 -2.39
N SER A 464 -2.83 -11.08 -2.13
CA SER A 464 -1.57 -10.33 -1.96
C SER A 464 -1.35 -9.81 -0.53
N SER A 465 -0.09 -9.71 -0.08
CA SER A 465 0.23 -9.15 1.24
C SER A 465 -0.13 -7.65 1.36
N LEU A 466 -0.33 -6.99 0.22
CA LEU A 466 -0.95 -5.66 0.11
C LEU A 466 -2.46 -5.77 0.25
N ALA A 467 -3.09 -6.73 -0.44
CA ALA A 467 -4.53 -7.03 -0.41
C ALA A 467 -5.10 -7.19 1.00
N ILE A 468 -4.44 -7.97 1.86
CA ILE A 468 -4.88 -8.25 3.23
C ILE A 468 -4.86 -6.97 4.10
N GLU A 469 -3.84 -6.13 3.92
CA GLU A 469 -3.79 -4.83 4.60
C GLU A 469 -4.82 -3.86 4.03
N PHE A 470 -5.03 -3.88 2.70
CA PHE A 470 -6.04 -3.10 2.00
C PHE A 470 -7.46 -3.46 2.41
N GLN A 471 -7.80 -4.74 2.56
CA GLN A 471 -9.11 -5.18 3.05
C GLN A 471 -9.38 -4.65 4.47
N SER A 472 -8.35 -4.62 5.31
CA SER A 472 -8.44 -4.02 6.66
C SER A 472 -8.63 -2.48 6.65
N ILE A 473 -8.37 -1.83 5.51
CA ILE A 473 -8.50 -0.39 5.27
C ILE A 473 -9.78 -0.07 4.46
N GLU A 474 -10.20 -0.93 3.53
CA GLU A 474 -11.40 -0.76 2.68
C GLU A 474 -12.70 -0.87 3.47
N GLU A 475 -12.73 -1.69 4.54
CA GLU A 475 -13.81 -1.62 5.52
C GLU A 475 -13.85 -0.27 6.26
N ARG A 476 -12.90 0.65 6.01
CA ARG A 476 -12.75 1.93 6.70
C ARG A 476 -12.85 3.20 5.86
N GLU A 477 -12.92 3.15 4.53
CA GLU A 477 -13.00 4.36 3.68
C GLU A 477 -14.17 4.33 2.70
N ILE A 478 -15.31 4.92 3.09
CA ILE A 478 -16.36 5.35 2.17
C ILE A 478 -16.79 6.78 2.57
N ASP A 479 -16.85 7.67 1.56
CA ASP A 479 -17.42 9.02 1.54
C ASP A 479 -16.70 10.14 2.34
N THR A 480 -15.63 10.69 1.76
CA THR A 480 -14.92 11.87 2.32
C THR A 480 -15.24 13.22 1.67
N LEU A 481 -16.01 13.32 0.57
CA LEU A 481 -16.16 14.60 -0.12
C LEU A 481 -17.61 15.05 -0.35
N ASN A 482 -18.32 15.28 0.75
CA ASN A 482 -19.37 16.31 0.85
C ASN A 482 -19.74 16.52 2.33
N LEU A 483 -18.81 17.10 3.11
CA LEU A 483 -19.02 17.35 4.56
C LEU A 483 -20.35 18.06 4.85
N VAL A 484 -20.75 18.99 3.98
CA VAL A 484 -21.99 19.79 4.11
C VAL A 484 -23.27 18.95 3.91
N LYS A 485 -23.24 17.85 3.15
CA LYS A 485 -24.38 16.92 2.99
C LYS A 485 -24.38 15.78 4.02
N LEU A 486 -23.29 15.59 4.75
CA LEU A 486 -23.06 14.38 5.53
C LEU A 486 -23.90 14.30 6.81
N VAL A 487 -24.06 15.43 7.51
CA VAL A 487 -24.87 15.50 8.75
C VAL A 487 -26.36 15.23 8.45
N GLN A 488 -26.86 15.65 7.28
CA GLN A 488 -28.22 15.34 6.82
C GLN A 488 -28.43 13.87 6.43
N ARG A 489 -27.38 13.18 5.98
CA ARG A 489 -27.47 11.77 5.58
C ARG A 489 -27.60 10.81 6.77
N THR A 490 -27.54 11.31 8.01
CA THR A 490 -27.69 10.52 9.23
C THR A 490 -29.13 10.03 9.43
N HIS A 491 -30.09 10.93 9.22
CA HIS A 491 -31.53 10.66 9.28
C HIS A 491 -32.19 11.37 8.10
N ARG A 492 -32.79 10.63 7.17
CA ARG A 492 -33.43 11.18 5.94
C ARG A 492 -34.75 11.92 6.21
N ALA A 493 -34.91 12.53 7.38
CA ALA A 493 -36.16 13.12 7.82
C ALA A 493 -36.41 14.55 7.28
N TYR A 494 -35.36 15.26 6.86
CA TYR A 494 -35.48 16.64 6.37
C TYR A 494 -34.34 17.03 5.43
N GLU A 495 -34.59 18.04 4.59
CA GLU A 495 -33.57 18.76 3.83
C GLU A 495 -33.41 20.19 4.36
N ALA A 496 -32.21 20.55 4.79
CA ALA A 496 -31.86 21.89 5.24
C ALA A 496 -31.08 22.68 4.18
N THR A 497 -31.21 24.00 4.21
CA THR A 497 -30.50 24.95 3.34
C THR A 497 -28.99 25.00 3.64
N ALA A 498 -28.18 25.52 2.70
CA ALA A 498 -26.72 25.58 2.86
C ALA A 498 -26.23 26.31 4.14
N PRO A 499 -26.83 27.45 4.56
CA PRO A 499 -26.46 28.10 5.81
C PRO A 499 -26.75 27.23 7.04
N LEU A 500 -27.92 26.56 7.07
CA LEU A 500 -28.29 25.68 8.17
C LEU A 500 -27.40 24.42 8.21
N ARG A 501 -27.01 23.87 7.06
CA ARG A 501 -26.04 22.77 6.96
C ARG A 501 -24.67 23.16 7.55
N PHE A 502 -24.20 24.38 7.27
CA PHE A 502 -22.94 24.89 7.80
C PHE A 502 -23.00 25.09 9.32
N LEU A 503 -24.10 25.66 9.84
CA LEU A 503 -24.34 25.79 11.28
C LEU A 503 -24.37 24.44 12.00
N LEU A 504 -25.09 23.46 11.45
CA LEU A 504 -25.14 22.09 12.02
C LEU A 504 -23.77 21.42 12.02
N LEU A 505 -22.94 21.67 10.99
CA LEU A 505 -21.57 21.15 10.94
C LEU A 505 -20.67 21.81 12.00
N LEU A 506 -20.83 23.12 12.22
CA LEU A 506 -20.14 23.87 13.27
C LEU A 506 -20.50 23.35 14.66
N PHE A 507 -21.80 23.15 14.94
CA PHE A 507 -22.25 22.57 16.21
C PHE A 507 -21.78 21.12 16.39
N ALA A 508 -21.80 20.31 15.33
CA ALA A 508 -21.28 18.94 15.37
C ALA A 508 -19.77 18.91 15.66
N ALA A 509 -18.98 19.79 15.04
CA ALA A 509 -17.55 19.93 15.33
C ALA A 509 -17.29 20.42 16.76
N GLY A 510 -18.13 21.33 17.27
CA GLY A 510 -18.08 21.83 18.64
C GLY A 510 -18.42 20.81 19.73
N SER A 511 -19.02 19.67 19.38
CA SER A 511 -19.38 18.61 20.34
C SER A 511 -18.21 17.73 20.79
N VAL A 512 -17.01 17.89 20.22
CA VAL A 512 -15.79 17.14 20.55
C VAL A 512 -15.96 15.61 20.40
N GLN A 513 -16.91 15.14 19.59
CA GLN A 513 -17.15 13.71 19.36
C GLN A 513 -16.36 13.11 18.17
N GLY A 514 -15.36 13.84 17.65
CA GLY A 514 -14.60 13.49 16.45
C GLY A 514 -15.05 14.28 15.22
N SER A 515 -14.60 13.91 14.02
CA SER A 515 -15.06 14.56 12.79
C SER A 515 -16.53 14.22 12.53
N GLY A 516 -17.27 15.13 11.86
CA GLY A 516 -18.65 14.87 11.46
C GLY A 516 -18.79 13.57 10.63
N GLN A 517 -17.76 13.22 9.86
CA GLN A 517 -17.67 11.94 9.15
C GLN A 517 -17.60 10.73 10.07
N TRP A 518 -16.71 10.79 11.05
CA TRP A 518 -16.53 9.73 12.02
C TRP A 518 -17.82 9.48 12.82
N TRP A 519 -18.48 10.57 13.24
CA TRP A 519 -19.71 10.52 14.00
C TRP A 519 -20.87 9.93 13.19
N VAL A 520 -21.15 10.46 11.99
CA VAL A 520 -22.26 10.02 11.12
C VAL A 520 -22.12 8.54 10.78
N ARG A 521 -20.90 8.08 10.45
CA ARG A 521 -20.64 6.67 10.19
C ARG A 521 -20.92 5.81 11.41
N GLY A 522 -20.29 6.12 12.55
CA GLY A 522 -20.47 5.35 13.77
C GLY A 522 -21.94 5.31 14.21
N HIS A 523 -22.67 6.41 14.02
CA HIS A 523 -24.08 6.53 14.37
C HIS A 523 -24.97 5.66 13.48
N ARG A 524 -24.69 5.61 12.17
CA ARG A 524 -25.43 4.71 11.24
C ARG A 524 -25.11 3.23 11.49
N THR A 525 -23.86 2.91 11.81
CA THR A 525 -23.48 1.55 12.20
C THR A 525 -24.14 1.15 13.51
N HIS A 526 -24.22 2.04 14.49
CA HIS A 526 -24.98 1.85 15.72
C HIS A 526 -26.45 1.54 15.42
N HIS A 527 -27.15 2.38 14.64
CA HIS A 527 -28.55 2.13 14.22
C HIS A 527 -28.75 0.80 13.47
N ARG A 528 -27.73 0.32 12.76
CA ARG A 528 -27.80 -0.95 12.00
C ARG A 528 -27.56 -2.19 12.85
N TYR A 529 -26.75 -2.08 13.89
CA TYR A 529 -26.23 -3.23 14.65
C TYR A 529 -26.48 -3.10 16.16
N VAL A 530 -27.49 -2.31 16.55
CA VAL A 530 -27.86 -1.95 17.93
C VAL A 530 -27.72 -3.15 18.88
N VAL A 531 -26.89 -3.01 19.91
CA VAL A 531 -26.61 -4.02 20.97
C VAL A 531 -25.91 -5.31 20.50
N THR A 532 -25.28 -5.34 19.33
CA THR A 532 -24.42 -6.45 18.91
C THR A 532 -22.93 -6.12 19.12
N ASP A 533 -22.04 -7.11 19.01
CA ASP A 533 -20.59 -6.89 19.10
C ASP A 533 -20.03 -5.96 18.01
N LEU A 534 -20.77 -5.82 16.90
CA LEU A 534 -20.46 -4.96 15.76
C LEU A 534 -20.92 -3.51 15.95
N ASP A 535 -21.63 -3.20 17.04
CA ASP A 535 -22.04 -1.83 17.40
C ASP A 535 -20.84 -1.02 17.94
N PRO A 536 -20.39 0.03 17.24
CA PRO A 536 -19.28 0.88 17.70
C PRO A 536 -19.64 1.70 18.94
N TYR A 537 -20.93 1.89 19.21
CA TYR A 537 -21.47 2.64 20.35
C TYR A 537 -22.30 1.75 21.27
N SER A 538 -22.06 0.43 21.26
CA SER A 538 -22.72 -0.50 22.18
C SER A 538 -22.66 0.06 23.60
N ALA A 539 -23.78 0.00 24.33
CA ALA A 539 -23.88 0.55 25.67
C ALA A 539 -22.74 0.03 26.59
N HIS A 540 -22.32 -1.21 26.40
CA HIS A 540 -21.22 -1.84 27.16
C HIS A 540 -19.83 -1.27 26.80
N LYS A 541 -19.60 -0.79 25.57
CA LYS A 541 -18.32 -0.24 25.10
C LYS A 541 -18.26 1.30 25.20
N GLY A 542 -19.40 1.98 25.10
CA GLY A 542 -19.50 3.45 25.09
C GLY A 542 -19.38 4.10 26.48
N VAL A 543 -19.86 3.43 27.52
CA VAL A 543 -19.89 3.97 28.90
C VAL A 543 -18.49 4.35 29.37
N LEU A 544 -17.49 3.46 29.25
CA LEU A 544 -16.15 3.74 29.77
C LEU A 544 -15.48 4.93 29.06
N ARG A 545 -15.63 5.04 27.72
CA ARG A 545 -15.07 6.16 26.95
C ARG A 545 -15.74 7.48 27.32
N LEU A 546 -17.07 7.51 27.40
CA LEU A 546 -17.82 8.71 27.78
C LEU A 546 -17.53 9.12 29.22
N VAL A 547 -17.45 8.15 30.14
CA VAL A 547 -17.02 8.37 31.52
C VAL A 547 -15.63 9.01 31.53
N ILE A 548 -14.63 8.43 30.86
CA ILE A 548 -13.26 8.97 30.87
C ILE A 548 -13.21 10.39 30.27
N ILE A 549 -13.79 10.62 29.09
CA ILE A 549 -13.73 11.94 28.43
C ILE A 549 -14.49 12.99 29.25
N HIS A 550 -15.73 12.70 29.66
CA HIS A 550 -16.56 13.64 30.39
C HIS A 550 -15.97 13.95 31.77
N HIS A 551 -15.55 12.91 32.50
CA HIS A 551 -14.91 13.13 33.79
C HIS A 551 -13.58 13.88 33.62
N SER A 552 -12.77 13.61 32.60
CA SER A 552 -11.52 14.37 32.36
C SER A 552 -11.77 15.86 32.06
N THR A 553 -12.81 16.20 31.30
CA THR A 553 -13.15 17.59 30.97
C THR A 553 -13.77 18.34 32.15
N PHE A 554 -14.64 17.69 32.93
CA PHE A 554 -15.34 18.35 34.04
C PHE A 554 -14.57 18.27 35.37
N CYS A 555 -13.67 17.29 35.55
CA CYS A 555 -12.86 17.20 36.75
C CYS A 555 -11.81 18.31 36.82
N VAL A 556 -11.56 19.09 35.76
CA VAL A 556 -10.64 20.24 35.81
C VAL A 556 -11.09 21.23 36.88
N ASN A 557 -12.39 21.52 36.94
CA ASN A 557 -13.00 22.40 37.93
C ASN A 557 -13.01 21.81 39.35
N SER A 558 -12.43 20.63 39.55
CA SER A 558 -12.24 20.00 40.85
C SER A 558 -10.75 19.74 41.10
N LEU A 559 -10.09 18.89 40.31
CA LEU A 559 -8.67 18.55 40.46
C LEU A 559 -7.78 19.79 40.43
N ALA A 560 -8.05 20.77 39.56
CA ALA A 560 -7.26 21.99 39.47
C ALA A 560 -7.55 23.00 40.60
N HIS A 561 -8.50 22.70 41.50
CA HIS A 561 -8.79 23.48 42.71
C HIS A 561 -8.36 22.77 44.01
N TYR A 562 -8.02 21.47 43.95
CA TYR A 562 -7.63 20.69 45.13
C TYR A 562 -6.19 20.16 45.07
N LEU A 563 -5.65 19.90 43.88
CA LEU A 563 -4.32 19.32 43.70
C LEU A 563 -3.34 20.35 43.11
N GLY A 564 -2.22 20.54 43.80
CA GLY A 564 -1.10 21.36 43.32
C GLY A 564 -0.79 22.58 44.18
N ASP A 565 0.00 23.48 43.60
CA ASP A 565 0.59 24.61 44.30
C ASP A 565 -0.21 25.90 44.12
N ALA A 566 -0.34 26.67 45.19
CA ALA A 566 -0.79 28.06 45.16
C ALA A 566 0.43 28.95 44.85
N THR A 567 0.77 29.07 43.57
CA THR A 567 2.02 29.71 43.11
C THR A 567 1.98 31.24 43.17
N PHE A 568 0.82 31.84 42.92
CA PHE A 568 0.62 33.28 42.75
C PHE A 568 -0.44 33.87 43.68
N ASP A 569 -1.46 33.09 44.05
CA ASP A 569 -2.47 33.45 45.05
C ASP A 569 -2.92 32.21 45.84
N ASP A 570 -3.25 32.37 47.12
CA ASP A 570 -3.81 31.35 48.00
C ASP A 570 -5.15 31.76 48.62
N LYS A 571 -5.69 32.94 48.28
CA LYS A 571 -7.01 33.39 48.73
C LYS A 571 -8.12 32.54 48.11
N HIS A 572 -7.87 32.04 46.91
CA HIS A 572 -8.79 31.18 46.18
C HIS A 572 -8.25 29.74 46.07
N SER A 573 -9.15 28.81 45.75
CA SER A 573 -8.82 27.39 45.60
C SER A 573 -7.98 26.98 44.37
N PRO A 574 -7.92 27.70 43.23
CA PRO A 574 -7.13 27.26 42.05
C PRO A 574 -5.67 26.93 42.36
N ARG A 575 -5.16 25.85 41.77
CA ARG A 575 -3.81 25.31 41.95
C ARG A 575 -3.11 25.03 40.62
N ASP A 576 -1.78 25.15 40.62
CA ASP A 576 -0.94 24.73 39.51
C ASP A 576 -0.47 23.29 39.71
N HIS A 577 -0.71 22.42 38.72
CA HIS A 577 -0.32 21.01 38.79
C HIS A 577 0.01 20.41 37.40
N LEU A 578 1.20 19.82 37.27
CA LEU A 578 1.71 19.30 35.99
C LEU A 578 0.86 18.17 35.40
N PHE A 579 0.47 17.18 36.21
CA PHE A 579 -0.35 16.05 35.71
C PHE A 579 -1.73 16.51 35.29
N THR A 580 -2.32 17.44 36.04
CA THR A 580 -3.60 18.07 35.64
C THR A 580 -3.39 18.78 34.31
N ALA A 581 -2.30 19.53 34.13
CA ALA A 581 -2.00 20.21 32.87
C ALA A 581 -1.78 19.24 31.69
N LEU A 582 -1.21 18.05 31.91
CA LEU A 582 -1.06 17.02 30.88
C LEU A 582 -2.43 16.45 30.45
N LEU A 583 -3.30 16.12 31.41
CA LEU A 583 -4.63 15.58 31.14
C LEU A 583 -5.55 16.61 30.46
N THR A 584 -5.36 17.89 30.76
CA THR A 584 -6.25 18.99 30.35
C THR A 584 -5.65 19.89 29.28
N PHE A 585 -4.58 19.45 28.62
CA PHE A 585 -3.95 20.19 27.52
C PHE A 585 -3.48 21.61 27.90
N GLY A 586 -3.07 21.81 29.16
CA GLY A 586 -2.49 23.04 29.66
C GLY A 586 -3.35 23.84 30.65
N GLU A 587 -4.60 23.44 30.90
CA GLU A 587 -5.51 24.10 31.85
C GLU A 587 -5.15 23.84 33.33
N GLY A 588 -4.23 22.91 33.61
CA GLY A 588 -3.79 22.59 34.96
C GLY A 588 -2.83 23.60 35.60
N TYR A 589 -2.39 24.66 34.90
CA TYR A 589 -1.77 25.84 35.52
C TYR A 589 -2.86 26.84 35.92
N HIS A 590 -3.76 26.37 36.79
CA HIS A 590 -5.04 27.01 37.06
C HIS A 590 -4.88 28.20 37.99
N ASN A 591 -3.91 28.18 38.90
CA ASN A 591 -3.64 29.31 39.79
C ASN A 591 -3.17 30.53 39.00
N PHE A 592 -2.29 30.33 38.03
CA PHE A 592 -1.89 31.42 37.12
C PHE A 592 -3.06 31.94 36.28
N HIS A 593 -3.88 31.04 35.73
CA HIS A 593 -5.01 31.43 34.89
C HIS A 593 -6.04 32.27 35.65
N HIS A 594 -6.36 31.93 36.90
CA HIS A 594 -7.32 32.68 37.71
C HIS A 594 -6.77 34.01 38.24
N GLU A 595 -5.49 34.08 38.58
CA GLU A 595 -4.87 35.35 39.03
C GLU A 595 -4.66 36.32 37.86
N PHE A 596 -4.37 35.81 36.66
CA PHE A 596 -4.07 36.62 35.47
C PHE A 596 -4.95 36.25 34.26
N PRO A 597 -6.29 36.37 34.34
CA PRO A 597 -7.24 35.78 33.37
C PRO A 597 -7.18 36.39 31.97
N SER A 598 -6.68 37.62 31.85
CA SER A 598 -6.48 38.27 30.54
C SER A 598 -5.18 37.86 29.84
N ASN A 599 -4.33 37.02 30.46
CA ASN A 599 -3.12 36.51 29.81
C ASN A 599 -3.49 35.35 28.88
N TYR A 600 -3.04 35.39 27.62
CA TYR A 600 -3.31 34.27 26.71
C TYR A 600 -2.60 32.95 27.10
N ARG A 601 -1.67 33.00 28.05
CA ARG A 601 -0.88 31.86 28.53
C ARG A 601 -1.48 31.38 29.84
N ASN A 602 -1.78 30.09 29.98
CA ASN A 602 -2.03 29.51 31.31
C ASN A 602 -0.72 29.11 32.01
N GLY A 603 0.34 28.79 31.24
CA GLY A 603 1.65 28.39 31.77
C GLY A 603 2.78 29.30 31.28
N ILE A 604 3.37 30.09 32.17
CA ILE A 604 4.36 31.13 31.81
C ILE A 604 5.77 30.63 31.52
N LYS A 605 6.23 29.55 32.17
CA LYS A 605 7.60 29.06 31.97
C LYS A 605 7.72 28.38 30.61
N TRP A 606 8.91 28.43 30.03
CA TRP A 606 9.17 27.84 28.72
C TRP A 606 8.92 26.32 28.72
N PHE A 607 9.22 25.64 29.82
CA PHE A 607 9.02 24.20 30.00
C PHE A 607 7.61 23.80 30.48
N HIS A 608 6.72 24.76 30.74
CA HIS A 608 5.34 24.43 31.10
C HIS A 608 4.61 23.83 29.89
N TYR A 609 4.13 22.59 30.03
CA TYR A 609 3.28 21.90 29.05
C TYR A 609 1.95 22.63 28.88
N ASN A 610 1.86 23.47 27.84
CA ASN A 610 0.66 24.22 27.55
C ASN A 610 0.51 24.32 26.02
N THR A 611 -0.34 23.44 25.48
CA THR A 611 -0.58 23.35 24.04
C THR A 611 -1.34 24.57 23.52
N THR A 612 -2.27 25.12 24.31
CA THR A 612 -3.05 26.33 23.98
C THR A 612 -2.14 27.54 23.75
N LYS A 613 -1.14 27.75 24.63
CA LYS A 613 -0.10 28.78 24.49
C LYS A 613 0.66 28.65 23.18
N LEU A 614 1.10 27.44 22.83
CA LEU A 614 1.88 27.19 21.61
C LEU A 614 1.03 27.45 20.36
N PHE A 615 -0.22 27.00 20.38
CA PHE A 615 -1.17 27.17 19.28
C PHE A 615 -1.51 28.65 19.04
N ILE A 616 -1.90 29.39 20.09
CA ILE A 616 -2.22 30.82 19.99
C ILE A 616 -0.98 31.63 19.55
N ARG A 617 0.21 31.31 20.07
CA ARG A 617 1.46 31.97 19.66
C ARG A 617 1.79 31.71 18.20
N LEU A 618 1.57 30.50 17.70
CA LEU A 618 1.75 30.17 16.28
C LEU A 618 0.78 30.97 15.41
N PHE A 619 -0.49 31.02 15.79
CA PHE A 619 -1.50 31.81 15.07
C PHE A 619 -1.20 33.30 15.10
N GLY A 620 -0.62 33.81 16.20
CA GLY A 620 -0.08 35.16 16.28
C GLY A 620 1.05 35.43 15.27
N LYS A 621 2.00 34.50 15.14
CA LYS A 621 3.07 34.61 14.12
C LYS A 621 2.54 34.56 12.69
N LEU A 622 1.44 33.86 12.47
CA LEU A 622 0.76 33.76 11.19
C LEU A 622 -0.24 34.90 10.94
N HIS A 623 -0.36 35.87 11.86
CA HIS A 623 -1.34 36.98 11.82
C HIS A 623 -2.81 36.52 11.79
N LEU A 624 -3.08 35.30 12.23
CA LEU A 624 -4.43 34.74 12.41
C LEU A 624 -5.03 35.09 13.78
N ALA A 625 -4.19 35.54 14.73
CA ALA A 625 -4.60 36.07 16.02
C ALA A 625 -3.82 37.36 16.31
N ASN A 626 -4.50 38.46 16.59
CA ASN A 626 -3.87 39.75 16.87
C ASN A 626 -4.08 40.16 18.34
N HIS A 627 -3.27 41.10 18.83
CA HIS A 627 -3.41 41.69 20.17
C HIS A 627 -3.30 40.68 21.34
N LEU A 628 -2.33 39.76 21.28
CA LEU A 628 -2.08 38.78 22.36
C LEU A 628 -1.69 39.49 23.67
N LYS A 629 -2.61 39.56 24.63
CA LYS A 629 -2.42 40.22 25.92
C LYS A 629 -1.51 39.42 26.85
N GLN A 630 -0.56 40.10 27.49
CA GLN A 630 0.30 39.55 28.53
C GLN A 630 0.35 40.51 29.71
N PHE A 631 0.24 39.98 30.91
CA PHE A 631 0.49 40.76 32.13
C PHE A 631 1.97 41.12 32.26
N PRO A 632 2.29 42.32 32.79
CA PRO A 632 3.67 42.72 33.08
C PRO A 632 4.36 41.73 34.00
N THR A 633 5.61 41.39 33.71
CA THR A 633 6.40 40.44 34.52
C THR A 633 6.49 40.87 35.99
N ASN A 634 6.59 42.17 36.26
CA ASN A 634 6.64 42.69 37.62
C ASN A 634 5.41 42.33 38.46
N GLU A 635 4.20 42.41 37.89
CA GLU A 635 2.97 42.05 38.61
C GLU A 635 2.89 40.55 38.88
N ILE A 636 3.35 39.73 37.94
CA ILE A 636 3.43 38.27 38.11
C ILE A 636 4.42 37.90 39.23
N GLU A 637 5.58 38.55 39.27
CA GLU A 637 6.60 38.29 40.29
C GLU A 637 6.20 38.81 41.67
N LYS A 638 5.40 39.89 41.77
CA LYS A 638 4.81 40.33 43.04
C LYS A 638 3.96 39.23 43.69
N GLY A 639 3.07 38.59 42.91
CA GLY A 639 2.24 37.49 43.42
C GLY A 639 3.09 36.31 43.92
N ARG A 640 4.12 35.92 43.15
CA ARG A 640 5.06 34.86 43.59
C ARG A 640 5.80 35.26 44.87
N TYR A 641 6.31 36.48 44.94
CA TYR A 641 7.03 36.98 46.10
C TYR A 641 6.16 36.95 47.36
N GLU A 642 4.89 37.36 47.26
CA GLU A 642 3.97 37.31 48.40
C GLU A 642 3.77 35.88 48.91
N MET A 643 3.61 34.91 48.00
CA MET A 643 3.48 33.49 48.33
C MET A 643 4.75 32.91 48.97
N GLU A 644 5.93 33.25 48.47
CA GLU A 644 7.21 32.86 49.07
C GLU A 644 7.39 33.48 50.46
N ARG A 645 7.07 34.77 50.62
CA ARG A 645 7.11 35.46 51.91
C ARG A 645 6.20 34.79 52.94
N LYS A 646 4.99 34.38 52.55
CA LYS A 646 4.08 33.62 53.43
C LYS A 646 4.67 32.28 53.87
N LYS A 647 5.27 31.52 52.95
CA LYS A 647 5.97 30.26 53.27
C LYS A 647 7.12 30.49 54.25
N LEU A 648 7.91 31.54 54.05
CA LEU A 648 9.00 31.91 54.96
C LEU A 648 8.49 32.31 56.34
N ASN A 649 7.38 33.03 56.43
CA ASN A 649 6.76 33.37 57.71
C ASN A 649 6.25 32.14 58.47
N GLN A 650 5.57 31.21 57.77
CA GLN A 650 5.16 29.94 58.37
C GLN A 650 6.35 29.09 58.82
N PHE A 651 7.44 29.11 58.06
CA PHE A 651 8.69 28.46 58.47
C PHE A 651 9.28 29.13 59.72
N LYS A 652 9.28 30.47 59.75
CA LYS A 652 9.75 31.25 60.91
C LYS A 652 8.99 30.93 62.19
N GLU A 653 7.68 30.69 62.12
CA GLU A 653 6.86 30.30 63.28
C GLU A 653 7.23 28.93 63.85
N LYS A 654 7.76 28.02 63.02
CA LYS A 654 8.24 26.70 63.46
C LYS A 654 9.63 26.77 64.12
N LEU A 655 10.34 27.88 63.98
CA LEU A 655 11.64 28.06 64.60
C LEU A 655 11.45 28.42 66.07
N ILE A 656 12.04 27.61 66.94
CA ILE A 656 12.11 27.90 68.37
C ILE A 656 13.22 28.91 68.58
N TRP A 657 12.85 30.19 68.66
CA TRP A 657 13.75 31.23 69.15
C TRP A 657 13.92 31.06 70.66
N PRO A 658 15.12 31.30 71.23
CA PRO A 658 15.32 31.17 72.66
C PRO A 658 14.33 32.07 73.42
N LYS A 659 13.40 31.45 74.16
CA LYS A 659 12.55 32.16 75.11
C LYS A 659 13.35 32.38 76.38
N SER A 660 13.73 33.63 76.62
CA SER A 660 14.44 33.97 77.85
C SER A 660 13.41 34.29 78.95
N ASN A 661 13.50 33.63 80.11
CA ASN A 661 12.81 34.05 81.34
C ASN A 661 13.52 35.27 81.97
N LEU A 662 14.00 36.19 81.13
CA LEU A 662 14.69 37.39 81.59
C LEU A 662 13.65 38.40 82.08
N PRO A 663 13.95 39.14 83.15
CA PRO A 663 13.08 40.21 83.62
C PRO A 663 12.90 41.24 82.51
N ILE A 664 11.65 41.68 82.29
CA ILE A 664 11.35 42.79 81.41
C ILE A 664 11.77 44.06 82.15
N ILE A 665 12.75 44.77 81.60
CA ILE A 665 13.26 46.03 82.15
C ILE A 665 12.73 47.17 81.29
N SER A 666 12.20 48.22 81.91
CA SER A 666 11.75 49.41 81.17
C SER A 666 12.94 50.17 80.57
N PHE A 667 12.70 50.93 79.49
CA PHE A 667 13.76 51.72 78.87
C PHE A 667 14.43 52.71 79.84
N LYS A 668 13.66 53.26 80.80
CA LYS A 668 14.17 54.16 81.84
C LYS A 668 15.08 53.43 82.83
N GLU A 669 14.70 52.22 83.25
CA GLU A 669 15.55 51.37 84.11
C GLU A 669 16.81 50.90 83.38
N TYR A 670 16.72 50.55 82.09
CA TYR A 670 17.88 50.26 81.26
C TYR A 670 18.86 51.44 81.22
N GLN A 671 18.36 52.66 80.98
CA GLN A 671 19.19 53.87 81.00
C GLN A 671 19.84 54.12 82.37
N ILE A 672 19.13 53.84 83.47
CA ILE A 672 19.69 53.93 84.82
C ILE A 672 20.79 52.88 84.99
N LEU A 673 20.54 51.61 84.64
CA LEU A 673 21.53 50.53 84.75
C LEU A 673 22.78 50.79 83.89
N ALA A 674 22.59 51.33 82.68
CA ALA A 674 23.69 51.68 81.78
C ALA A 674 24.51 52.89 82.26
N LYS A 675 23.92 53.82 83.04
CA LYS A 675 24.62 55.01 83.58
C LYS A 675 25.16 54.83 84.99
N LYS A 676 24.56 53.97 85.81
CA LYS A 676 24.85 53.84 87.25
C LYS A 676 26.00 52.88 87.54
N THR A 677 26.37 52.05 86.58
CA THR A 677 27.47 51.08 86.69
C THR A 677 28.55 51.44 85.67
N ASN A 678 29.60 52.15 86.08
CA ASN A 678 30.79 52.37 85.22
C ASN A 678 31.52 51.05 84.88
N ASP A 679 31.17 49.95 85.55
CA ASP A 679 31.80 48.63 85.39
C ASP A 679 31.02 47.71 84.44
N ARG A 680 29.87 48.14 83.89
CA ARG A 680 29.04 47.31 82.99
C ARG A 680 28.75 47.95 81.64
N ILE A 681 29.22 47.31 80.55
CA ILE A 681 28.89 47.73 79.17
C ILE A 681 27.65 46.95 78.74
N LEU A 682 26.50 47.63 78.67
CA LEU A 682 25.22 47.01 78.28
C LEU A 682 24.80 47.48 76.88
N ILE A 683 24.34 46.55 76.03
CA ILE A 683 23.77 46.86 74.70
C ILE A 683 22.42 46.17 74.49
N LEU A 684 21.49 46.84 73.79
CA LEU A 684 20.20 46.27 73.40
C LEU A 684 20.29 45.69 71.98
N ILE A 685 20.15 44.37 71.83
CA ILE A 685 20.13 43.67 70.53
C ILE A 685 18.87 42.80 70.46
N ALA A 686 18.07 42.99 69.41
CA ALA A 686 16.87 42.20 69.13
C ALA A 686 15.90 42.05 70.32
N GLY A 687 15.82 43.06 71.19
CA GLY A 687 14.94 43.07 72.37
C GLY A 687 15.57 42.50 73.65
N PHE A 688 16.83 42.09 73.65
CA PHE A 688 17.57 41.59 74.82
C PHE A 688 18.70 42.54 75.21
N ILE A 689 18.89 42.73 76.53
CA ILE A 689 20.01 43.51 77.07
C ILE A 689 21.18 42.56 77.30
N HIS A 690 22.27 42.76 76.56
CA HIS A 690 23.49 41.98 76.66
C HIS A 690 24.52 42.73 77.51
N ASN A 691 25.14 42.03 78.47
CA ASN A 691 26.30 42.55 79.20
C ASN A 691 27.57 42.14 78.45
N LEU A 692 28.22 43.13 77.83
CA LEU A 692 29.42 42.97 77.03
C LEU A 692 30.71 43.26 77.80
N THR A 693 30.70 43.56 79.11
CA THR A 693 31.92 43.93 79.85
C THR A 693 33.08 42.96 79.65
N HIS A 694 32.82 41.66 79.71
CA HIS A 694 33.86 40.63 79.55
C HIS A 694 34.11 40.23 78.09
N PHE A 695 33.26 40.71 77.18
CA PHE A 695 33.36 40.42 75.74
C PHE A 695 34.01 41.58 74.97
N ILE A 696 33.99 42.80 75.50
CA ILE A 696 34.48 44.00 74.80
C ILE A 696 35.95 43.87 74.37
N ASP A 697 36.79 43.29 75.23
CA ASP A 697 38.22 43.09 74.97
C ASP A 697 38.49 41.91 74.02
N ALA A 698 37.49 41.03 73.83
CA ALA A 698 37.54 39.87 72.94
C ALA A 698 36.69 40.06 71.67
N HIS A 699 36.04 41.22 71.51
CA HIS A 699 35.24 41.53 70.33
C HIS A 699 36.20 41.75 69.16
N PRO A 700 36.07 40.99 68.05
CA PRO A 700 36.98 41.10 66.91
C PRO A 700 36.95 42.48 66.25
#